data_AF-A0A1G0Y8S6-F1
#
_entry.id   AF-A0A1G0Y8S6-F1
#
_cell.length_a   1.000
_cell.length_b   1.000
_cell.length_c   1.000
_cell.angle_alpha   90.00
_cell.angle_beta   90.00
_cell.angle_gamma   90.00
#
_symmetry.space_group_name_H-M   'P 1'
#
loop_
_entity.id
_entity.type
_entity.pdbx_description
1 polymer ?
#
loop_
_entity_poly.entity_id
_entity_poly.type
_entity_poly.pdbx_seq_one_letter_code
_entity_poly.pdbx_strand_id
1 'polypeptide(L)'
;MKTRAITLQLFLILVAGISVYLAATRCFITSKYDIPVAFTYQDDKLFVVEKSANTLLQLSGVGKDGGLKLEKRSRIEGDDANGYYMVRQMHSYQEGIIVGSYLYDFKTQSQTGIRYRKYRTFDGKPEDILTLTMDKMKSAPDLAICTDDKGVRYVLNNIPGRRNIWKLNVSGIEMRDGTLPAGITELGDVNTENSNWMGIAVDSEGHIFVTSGATGKVNEYSPDGTKLREIGTVGFAKDELLAASNVYLIKLPGMEKPLLTVASSGNRTWVQYGQDGKVVKVIDPLASGYRFPDILVNKIKVGKDGLCYSFDLANSSAIVIGEKIKVFDNYFESRWLLFVACMLAIALAIGGFFVQKRILALTAKAKLNFFLKFTVLFIPMLAASSYITGLWSSDIVMKNIQDEYIRRSANIANAILCEISIPDLRRIGKPEDLGSSEYEKIFQTAKKIADISKVEQTPKWIIHKLHRGHYYFGINNWRGPIYEPFIVPREREMFFKVLAEKKPQSGRFKDDQGEWFSYLAPITGENGEVTNVLELYRPTEALDRANSEIRRKVGFVMLATSLAAALVLLCFSYVFTRPLKTLIQGTRLVSKGDFEHRIEVRSRDEFKDLADSFNKMIVDLKKYTTDLAETTSQKEKIESELRIAHDIQMSIIPNIFPAFPHRSEFDIYAKLIPAKAVGGDLYDFFFLDESHFCFAIGDVAGKGVPASLYMAITKTLLRAKGAGSMDSGRIITEMNKSLSSDNSTCMFVTFFIGIIDLVTGALEFSNAGHPYPLILRNSGSLEKLENEHTMPPLGVFDSDKYPAGRTVLSPGDSILIYTDGVTEAANIKYELFDDDRMDNAFMRTKGLDSVETINLLFSEVARFTEGAEQSDDITALNLIFHGTGRIPGKP
;
A
#
# COMPACT_ATOMS: atom_id res chain seq x y z
N MET A 1 2.26 17.65 9.50
CA MET A 1 2.74 17.04 8.23
C MET A 1 3.00 15.54 8.35
N LYS A 2 3.64 15.04 9.42
CA LYS A 2 3.81 13.60 9.67
C LYS A 2 2.48 12.82 9.67
N THR A 3 1.41 13.38 10.23
CA THR A 3 0.08 12.72 10.35
C THR A 3 -0.68 12.59 9.03
N ARG A 4 -0.55 13.54 8.10
CA ARG A 4 -1.19 13.46 6.76
C ARG A 4 -0.51 12.42 5.85
N ALA A 5 0.76 12.12 6.10
CA ALA A 5 1.47 11.00 5.48
C ALA A 5 1.02 9.66 6.10
N ILE A 6 0.74 9.65 7.42
CA ILE A 6 0.19 8.50 8.14
C ILE A 6 -1.23 8.16 7.68
N THR A 7 -2.10 9.14 7.36
CA THR A 7 -3.47 8.84 6.90
C THR A 7 -3.53 8.30 5.46
N LEU A 8 -2.65 8.80 4.56
CA LEU A 8 -2.50 8.23 3.21
C LEU A 8 -1.85 6.84 3.28
N GLN A 9 -0.94 6.62 4.22
CA GLN A 9 -0.43 5.29 4.57
C GLN A 9 -1.52 4.39 5.15
N LEU A 10 -2.38 4.86 6.05
CA LEU A 10 -3.50 4.09 6.59
C LEU A 10 -4.51 3.72 5.51
N PHE A 11 -4.75 4.60 4.53
CA PHE A 11 -5.58 4.27 3.37
C PHE A 11 -4.89 3.23 2.45
N LEU A 12 -3.58 3.35 2.20
CA LEU A 12 -2.82 2.33 1.48
C LEU A 12 -2.71 1.00 2.25
N ILE A 13 -2.65 1.04 3.58
CA ILE A 13 -2.67 -0.12 4.48
C ILE A 13 -4.08 -0.72 4.55
N LEU A 14 -5.15 0.07 4.46
CA LEU A 14 -6.53 -0.41 4.39
C LEU A 14 -6.81 -1.01 3.00
N VAL A 15 -6.31 -0.41 1.91
CA VAL A 15 -6.41 -0.97 0.56
C VAL A 15 -5.53 -2.21 0.42
N ALA A 16 -4.32 -2.21 0.98
CA ALA A 16 -3.47 -3.40 1.09
C ALA A 16 -4.10 -4.44 2.02
N GLY A 17 -4.74 -4.03 3.10
CA GLY A 17 -5.45 -4.89 4.07
C GLY A 17 -6.72 -5.50 3.51
N ILE A 18 -7.47 -4.78 2.67
CA ILE A 18 -8.59 -5.28 1.87
C ILE A 18 -8.07 -6.18 0.76
N SER A 19 -6.94 -5.85 0.13
CA SER A 19 -6.27 -6.72 -0.85
C SER A 19 -5.72 -7.99 -0.20
N VAL A 20 -5.27 -7.92 1.05
CA VAL A 20 -4.83 -9.05 1.91
C VAL A 20 -6.02 -9.83 2.42
N TYR A 21 -7.13 -9.20 2.80
CA TYR A 21 -8.37 -9.88 3.17
C TYR A 21 -8.95 -10.59 1.94
N LEU A 22 -8.92 -9.98 0.76
CA LEU A 22 -9.26 -10.59 -0.53
C LEU A 22 -8.24 -11.67 -0.94
N ALA A 23 -6.96 -11.53 -0.61
CA ALA A 23 -5.91 -12.54 -0.86
C ALA A 23 -5.91 -13.67 0.18
N ALA A 24 -6.39 -13.43 1.40
CA ALA A 24 -6.53 -14.38 2.51
C ALA A 24 -7.84 -15.16 2.38
N THR A 25 -8.93 -14.51 1.95
CA THR A 25 -10.13 -15.20 1.44
C THR A 25 -9.84 -15.95 0.13
N ARG A 26 -8.77 -15.60 -0.60
CA ARG A 26 -8.18 -16.37 -1.71
C ARG A 26 -6.95 -17.22 -1.34
N CYS A 27 -6.60 -17.38 -0.06
CA CYS A 27 -5.53 -18.32 0.32
C CYS A 27 -5.93 -19.75 -0.02
N PHE A 28 -7.25 -19.99 -0.07
CA PHE A 28 -7.87 -21.11 -0.73
C PHE A 28 -8.36 -20.64 -2.10
N ILE A 29 -7.62 -21.00 -3.15
CA ILE A 29 -8.15 -20.85 -4.50
C ILE A 29 -8.99 -22.08 -4.78
N THR A 30 -10.21 -21.83 -5.25
CA THR A 30 -11.03 -22.86 -5.89
C THR A 30 -10.33 -23.28 -7.18
N SER A 31 -9.59 -24.38 -7.11
CA SER A 31 -8.92 -25.02 -8.23
C SER A 31 -9.84 -26.08 -8.82
N LYS A 32 -9.82 -26.21 -10.14
CA LYS A 32 -10.44 -27.33 -10.83
C LYS A 32 -9.46 -28.49 -10.91
N TYR A 33 -10.00 -29.70 -11.04
CA TYR A 33 -9.20 -30.88 -11.35
C TYR A 33 -8.53 -30.76 -12.73
N ASP A 34 -7.22 -30.96 -12.76
CA ASP A 34 -6.47 -31.12 -13.99
C ASP A 34 -6.61 -32.56 -14.51
N ILE A 35 -7.43 -32.76 -15.54
CA ILE A 35 -7.70 -34.04 -16.24
C ILE A 35 -7.44 -35.27 -15.33
N PRO A 36 -8.39 -35.59 -14.44
CA PRO A 36 -8.22 -36.73 -13.56
C PRO A 36 -8.17 -38.02 -14.40
N VAL A 37 -7.30 -38.95 -14.01
CA VAL A 37 -7.08 -40.21 -14.74
C VAL A 37 -7.35 -41.45 -13.89
N ALA A 38 -7.24 -41.33 -12.57
CA ALA A 38 -7.60 -42.38 -11.63
C ALA A 38 -8.01 -41.76 -10.30
N PHE A 39 -8.87 -42.45 -9.55
CA PHE A 39 -9.18 -42.05 -8.19
C PHE A 39 -9.50 -43.28 -7.33
N THR A 40 -9.40 -43.13 -6.02
CA THR A 40 -9.89 -44.10 -5.04
C THR A 40 -10.26 -43.39 -3.74
N TYR A 41 -11.00 -44.07 -2.87
CA TYR A 41 -11.35 -43.56 -1.54
C TYR A 41 -10.78 -44.50 -0.48
N GLN A 42 -10.14 -43.94 0.55
CA GLN A 42 -9.60 -44.71 1.67
C GLN A 42 -9.52 -43.81 2.91
N ASP A 43 -9.89 -44.33 4.08
CA ASP A 43 -9.75 -43.64 5.38
C ASP A 43 -10.29 -42.19 5.41
N ASP A 44 -11.52 -42.01 4.92
CA ASP A 44 -12.21 -40.73 4.81
C ASP A 44 -11.54 -39.67 3.91
N LYS A 45 -10.67 -40.15 3.01
CA LYS A 45 -9.93 -39.32 2.06
C LYS A 45 -10.18 -39.78 0.64
N LEU A 46 -10.40 -38.80 -0.23
CA LEU A 46 -10.49 -39.00 -1.67
C LEU A 46 -9.11 -38.78 -2.29
N PHE A 47 -8.60 -39.80 -2.97
CA PHE A 47 -7.34 -39.78 -3.67
C PHE A 47 -7.62 -39.65 -5.16
N VAL A 48 -7.13 -38.60 -5.81
CA VAL A 48 -7.33 -38.35 -7.24
C VAL A 48 -5.99 -38.13 -7.90
N VAL A 49 -5.69 -38.85 -8.98
CA VAL A 49 -4.50 -38.60 -9.81
C VAL A 49 -4.90 -37.75 -11.00
N GLU A 50 -4.27 -36.58 -11.07
CA GLU A 50 -4.30 -35.68 -12.19
C GLU A 50 -3.27 -36.14 -13.24
N LYS A 51 -3.64 -36.04 -14.53
CA LYS A 51 -2.78 -36.49 -15.65
C LYS A 51 -1.44 -35.76 -15.69
N SER A 52 -1.40 -34.50 -15.23
CA SER A 52 -0.20 -33.67 -15.21
C SER A 52 0.86 -34.31 -14.32
N ALA A 53 1.88 -34.91 -14.96
CA ALA A 53 3.00 -35.59 -14.31
C ALA A 53 2.62 -36.71 -13.30
N ASN A 54 1.43 -37.33 -13.43
CA ASN A 54 0.86 -38.27 -12.45
C ASN A 54 0.80 -37.68 -11.03
N THR A 55 0.20 -36.50 -10.91
CA THR A 55 0.10 -35.80 -9.64
C THR A 55 -1.06 -36.37 -8.82
N LEU A 56 -0.75 -36.97 -7.68
CA LEU A 56 -1.74 -37.45 -6.72
C LEU A 56 -2.18 -36.32 -5.78
N LEU A 57 -3.47 -36.07 -5.73
CA LEU A 57 -4.16 -35.23 -4.76
C LEU A 57 -4.78 -36.10 -3.67
N GLN A 58 -4.43 -35.81 -2.42
CA GLN A 58 -5.13 -36.33 -1.23
C GLN A 58 -6.09 -35.25 -0.74
N LEU A 59 -7.39 -35.55 -0.77
CA LEU A 59 -8.46 -34.63 -0.45
C LEU A 59 -9.22 -35.08 0.81
N SER A 60 -9.63 -34.13 1.65
CA SER A 60 -10.42 -34.39 2.87
C SER A 60 -11.67 -33.50 2.93
N GLY A 61 -12.69 -33.96 3.66
CA GLY A 61 -13.84 -33.17 4.09
C GLY A 61 -14.85 -32.80 2.99
N VAL A 62 -16.11 -33.18 3.19
CA VAL A 62 -17.25 -32.63 2.44
C VAL A 62 -17.78 -31.44 3.25
N GLY A 63 -17.25 -30.24 3.00
CA GLY A 63 -17.66 -29.03 3.74
C GLY A 63 -19.14 -28.67 3.52
N LYS A 64 -19.75 -27.93 4.47
CA LYS A 64 -21.13 -27.42 4.39
C LYS A 64 -21.37 -26.50 3.17
N ASP A 65 -20.30 -25.96 2.58
CA ASP A 65 -20.32 -25.09 1.38
C ASP A 65 -20.05 -25.86 0.07
N GLY A 66 -19.84 -27.18 0.12
CA GLY A 66 -19.82 -28.00 -1.09
C GLY A 66 -18.49 -28.08 -1.86
N GLY A 67 -17.31 -28.06 -1.20
CA GLY A 67 -16.00 -28.25 -1.84
C GLY A 67 -15.06 -29.20 -1.08
N LEU A 68 -14.11 -29.82 -1.78
CA LEU A 68 -13.11 -30.76 -1.24
C LEU A 68 -11.82 -30.01 -0.86
N LYS A 69 -11.19 -30.33 0.28
CA LYS A 69 -9.95 -29.66 0.73
C LYS A 69 -8.71 -30.45 0.31
N LEU A 70 -7.75 -29.80 -0.33
CA LEU A 70 -6.46 -30.42 -0.64
C LEU A 70 -5.59 -30.50 0.62
N GLU A 71 -5.32 -31.73 1.07
CA GLU A 71 -4.41 -32.01 2.20
C GLU A 71 -2.97 -32.16 1.72
N LYS A 72 -2.78 -32.83 0.59
CA LYS A 72 -1.45 -33.14 0.08
C LYS A 72 -1.45 -33.33 -1.42
N ARG A 73 -0.38 -32.86 -2.04
CA ARG A 73 -0.06 -33.10 -3.46
C ARG A 73 1.31 -33.77 -3.53
N SER A 74 1.37 -34.94 -4.14
CA SER A 74 2.62 -35.68 -4.36
C SER A 74 2.67 -36.22 -5.78
N ARG A 75 3.87 -36.27 -6.38
CA ARG A 75 4.06 -36.98 -7.65
C ARG A 75 4.15 -38.48 -7.35
N ILE A 76 3.39 -39.28 -8.08
CA ILE A 76 3.51 -40.76 -8.04
C ILE A 76 3.91 -41.26 -9.41
N GLU A 77 4.68 -42.35 -9.49
CA GLU A 77 5.12 -42.93 -10.78
C GLU A 77 5.74 -41.87 -11.72
N GLY A 78 6.81 -41.23 -11.25
CA GLY A 78 7.57 -40.28 -12.05
C GLY A 78 8.37 -40.97 -13.16
N ASP A 79 8.72 -40.21 -14.19
CA ASP A 79 9.49 -40.73 -15.33
C ASP A 79 10.91 -41.12 -14.90
N ASP A 80 11.47 -42.15 -15.53
CA ASP A 80 12.84 -42.61 -15.28
C ASP A 80 13.67 -42.69 -16.57
N ALA A 81 14.90 -43.20 -16.49
CA ALA A 81 15.79 -43.27 -17.65
C ALA A 81 15.28 -44.19 -18.79
N ASN A 82 14.34 -45.10 -18.49
CA ASN A 82 13.88 -46.16 -19.39
C ASN A 82 12.51 -45.87 -20.02
N GLY A 83 11.76 -44.89 -19.50
CA GLY A 83 10.43 -44.57 -20.01
C GLY A 83 9.65 -43.59 -19.12
N TYR A 84 8.46 -43.24 -19.59
CA TYR A 84 7.49 -42.53 -18.77
C TYR A 84 6.34 -43.45 -18.37
N TYR A 85 5.78 -43.17 -17.20
CA TYR A 85 4.72 -43.95 -16.60
C TYR A 85 3.44 -43.15 -16.68
N MET A 86 2.30 -43.81 -16.87
CA MET A 86 1.00 -43.13 -16.78
C MET A 86 0.07 -43.92 -15.89
N VAL A 87 -0.33 -43.32 -14.77
CA VAL A 87 -1.31 -43.93 -13.88
C VAL A 87 -2.66 -44.01 -14.57
N ARG A 88 -3.24 -45.20 -14.63
CA ARG A 88 -4.57 -45.47 -15.23
C ARG A 88 -5.57 -46.03 -14.22
N GLN A 89 -5.08 -46.66 -13.17
CA GLN A 89 -5.93 -47.30 -12.19
C GLN A 89 -5.45 -47.06 -10.76
N MET A 90 -6.40 -46.95 -9.82
CA MET A 90 -6.14 -46.91 -8.39
C MET A 90 -7.22 -47.70 -7.64
N HIS A 91 -6.78 -48.44 -6.62
CA HIS A 91 -7.63 -49.28 -5.79
C HIS A 91 -7.26 -49.07 -4.32
N SER A 92 -8.27 -49.01 -3.46
CA SER A 92 -8.10 -48.99 -1.99
C SER A 92 -7.61 -50.35 -1.51
N TYR A 93 -6.75 -50.35 -0.50
CA TYR A 93 -6.21 -51.54 0.15
C TYR A 93 -6.15 -51.32 1.67
N GLN A 94 -6.24 -52.38 2.48
CA GLN A 94 -6.34 -52.30 3.94
C GLN A 94 -5.20 -51.48 4.59
N GLU A 95 -4.03 -51.43 3.96
CA GLU A 95 -2.86 -50.62 4.38
C GLU A 95 -2.32 -49.76 3.22
N GLY A 96 -3.18 -48.96 2.58
CA GLY A 96 -2.77 -47.97 1.56
C GLY A 96 -3.49 -48.15 0.22
N ILE A 97 -2.84 -47.81 -0.89
CA ILE A 97 -3.44 -47.94 -2.23
C ILE A 97 -2.63 -48.81 -3.18
N ILE A 98 -3.30 -49.40 -4.16
CA ILE A 98 -2.68 -50.05 -5.30
C ILE A 98 -2.81 -49.13 -6.51
N VAL A 99 -1.70 -48.83 -7.17
CA VAL A 99 -1.61 -47.98 -8.36
C VAL A 99 -1.27 -48.85 -9.56
N GLY A 100 -2.08 -48.78 -10.61
CA GLY A 100 -1.87 -49.43 -11.90
C GLY A 100 -1.45 -48.41 -12.95
N SER A 101 -0.27 -48.61 -13.54
CA SER A 101 0.37 -47.68 -14.47
C SER A 101 0.74 -48.35 -15.78
N TYR A 102 0.54 -47.63 -16.89
CA TYR A 102 1.00 -48.04 -18.21
C TYR A 102 2.43 -47.57 -18.40
N LEU A 103 3.27 -48.45 -18.94
CA LEU A 103 4.67 -48.23 -19.24
C LEU A 103 4.78 -47.75 -20.68
N TYR A 104 5.49 -46.65 -20.92
CA TYR A 104 5.74 -46.13 -22.26
C TYR A 104 7.22 -45.89 -22.51
N ASP A 105 7.68 -46.24 -23.70
CA ASP A 105 9.03 -45.93 -24.14
C ASP A 105 9.13 -44.48 -24.65
N PHE A 106 10.18 -43.77 -24.23
CA PHE A 106 10.36 -42.35 -24.58
C PHE A 106 10.59 -42.10 -26.06
N LYS A 107 11.26 -43.02 -26.76
CA LYS A 107 11.67 -42.84 -28.16
C LYS A 107 10.53 -43.14 -29.12
N THR A 108 9.83 -44.23 -28.87
CA THR A 108 8.77 -44.77 -29.74
C THR A 108 7.38 -44.27 -29.34
N GLN A 109 7.22 -43.75 -28.12
CA GLN A 109 5.93 -43.39 -27.51
C GLN A 109 4.91 -44.54 -27.48
N SER A 110 5.39 -45.77 -27.65
CA SER A 110 4.56 -46.98 -27.64
C SER A 110 4.41 -47.51 -26.21
N GLN A 111 3.26 -48.10 -25.92
CA GLN A 111 3.03 -48.75 -24.63
C GLN A 111 3.78 -50.08 -24.60
N THR A 112 4.73 -50.21 -23.67
CA THR A 112 5.61 -51.39 -23.52
C THR A 112 5.13 -52.36 -22.44
N GLY A 113 4.16 -51.96 -21.62
CA GLY A 113 3.64 -52.83 -20.58
C GLY A 113 2.74 -52.15 -19.55
N ILE A 114 2.49 -52.85 -18.44
CA ILE A 114 1.65 -52.41 -17.32
C ILE A 114 2.32 -52.81 -16.00
N ARG A 115 2.23 -51.97 -14.98
CA ARG A 115 2.75 -52.21 -13.64
C ARG A 115 1.71 -51.91 -12.58
N TYR A 116 1.61 -52.77 -11.57
CA TYR A 116 0.84 -52.58 -10.36
C TYR A 116 1.77 -52.48 -9.15
N ARG A 117 1.61 -51.43 -8.33
CA ARG A 117 2.40 -51.16 -7.13
C ARG A 117 1.51 -50.87 -5.93
N LYS A 118 1.91 -51.35 -4.76
CA LYS A 118 1.32 -51.04 -3.46
C LYS A 118 2.06 -49.86 -2.81
N TYR A 119 1.31 -48.87 -2.36
CA TYR A 119 1.80 -47.72 -1.61
C TYR A 119 1.20 -47.74 -0.20
N ARG A 120 2.01 -48.04 0.82
CA ARG A 120 1.58 -47.96 2.24
C ARG A 120 1.46 -46.52 2.71
N THR A 121 2.44 -45.69 2.32
CA THR A 121 2.43 -44.24 2.47
C THR A 121 2.90 -43.62 1.15
N PHE A 122 2.40 -42.43 0.80
CA PHE A 122 2.69 -41.80 -0.50
C PHE A 122 4.12 -41.28 -0.65
N ASP A 123 4.82 -41.08 0.46
CA ASP A 123 6.25 -40.71 0.46
C ASP A 123 7.16 -41.92 0.68
N GLY A 124 6.57 -43.09 0.97
CA GLY A 124 7.31 -44.33 1.17
C GLY A 124 7.70 -44.99 -0.16
N LYS A 125 8.71 -45.86 -0.13
CA LYS A 125 9.08 -46.68 -1.29
C LYS A 125 7.93 -47.66 -1.61
N PRO A 126 7.39 -47.66 -2.84
CA PRO A 126 6.33 -48.60 -3.22
C PRO A 126 6.84 -50.04 -3.32
N GLU A 127 5.94 -50.99 -3.12
CA GLU A 127 6.17 -52.44 -3.27
C GLU A 127 5.55 -52.94 -4.58
N ASP A 128 6.32 -53.63 -5.42
CA ASP A 128 5.85 -54.15 -6.70
C ASP A 128 4.90 -55.34 -6.51
N ILE A 129 3.73 -55.30 -7.18
CA ILE A 129 2.75 -56.39 -7.16
C ILE A 129 2.90 -57.24 -8.40
N LEU A 130 2.77 -56.62 -9.56
CA LEU A 130 2.81 -57.25 -10.88
C LEU A 130 3.42 -56.26 -11.87
N THR A 131 4.51 -56.64 -12.53
CA THR A 131 5.03 -55.91 -13.69
C THR A 131 4.96 -56.80 -14.91
N LEU A 132 4.29 -56.33 -15.95
CA LEU A 132 4.14 -57.01 -17.22
C LEU A 132 4.80 -56.18 -18.31
N THR A 133 5.87 -56.69 -18.90
CA THR A 133 6.59 -56.08 -20.03
C THR A 133 6.46 -56.98 -21.25
N MET A 134 6.19 -56.40 -22.41
CA MET A 134 5.97 -57.16 -23.64
C MET A 134 6.71 -56.51 -24.81
N ASP A 135 7.78 -57.16 -25.26
CA ASP A 135 8.68 -56.62 -26.29
C ASP A 135 8.10 -56.79 -27.72
N LYS A 136 7.11 -57.67 -27.92
CA LYS A 136 6.62 -58.10 -29.25
C LYS A 136 5.15 -57.80 -29.58
N MET A 137 4.39 -57.12 -28.72
CA MET A 137 2.98 -56.81 -28.97
C MET A 137 2.78 -55.38 -29.49
N LYS A 138 1.79 -55.17 -30.38
CA LYS A 138 1.38 -53.83 -30.85
C LYS A 138 0.71 -52.98 -29.74
N SER A 139 0.16 -53.62 -28.69
CA SER A 139 -0.44 -52.97 -27.51
C SER A 139 -0.51 -53.94 -26.33
N ALA A 140 -0.20 -53.47 -25.12
CA ALA A 140 -0.38 -54.27 -23.90
C ALA A 140 -1.87 -54.45 -23.55
N PRO A 141 -2.28 -55.61 -22.97
CA PRO A 141 -3.68 -55.93 -22.66
C PRO A 141 -4.19 -55.07 -21.50
N ASP A 142 -5.46 -54.64 -21.53
CA ASP A 142 -6.07 -54.00 -20.37
C ASP A 142 -6.30 -55.05 -19.27
N LEU A 143 -5.79 -54.79 -18.08
CA LEU A 143 -5.90 -55.68 -16.92
C LEU A 143 -6.77 -55.00 -15.88
N ALA A 144 -7.64 -55.75 -15.23
CA ALA A 144 -8.38 -55.27 -14.06
C ALA A 144 -8.02 -56.12 -12.85
N ILE A 145 -7.72 -55.49 -11.72
CA ILE A 145 -7.34 -56.17 -10.48
C ILE A 145 -8.37 -55.91 -9.38
N CYS A 146 -8.66 -56.94 -8.59
CA CYS A 146 -9.36 -56.82 -7.32
C CYS A 146 -8.65 -57.66 -6.25
N THR A 147 -9.05 -57.46 -4.99
CA THR A 147 -8.50 -58.15 -3.83
C THR A 147 -9.65 -58.55 -2.92
N ASP A 148 -9.65 -59.78 -2.43
CA ASP A 148 -10.64 -60.25 -1.47
C ASP A 148 -10.30 -59.80 -0.02
N ASP A 149 -11.21 -60.08 0.91
CA ASP A 149 -11.05 -59.72 2.32
C ASP A 149 -9.84 -60.39 2.99
N LYS A 150 -9.33 -61.49 2.41
CA LYS A 150 -8.17 -62.24 2.88
C LYS A 150 -6.86 -61.76 2.26
N GLY A 151 -6.91 -60.74 1.40
CA GLY A 151 -5.74 -60.16 0.74
C GLY A 151 -5.28 -60.91 -0.51
N VAL A 152 -6.02 -61.92 -0.98
CA VAL A 152 -5.73 -62.64 -2.22
C VAL A 152 -6.15 -61.79 -3.40
N ARG A 153 -5.32 -61.74 -4.44
CA ARG A 153 -5.52 -60.84 -5.58
C ARG A 153 -5.99 -61.62 -6.80
N TYR A 154 -6.97 -61.06 -7.50
CA TYR A 154 -7.50 -61.62 -8.73
C TYR A 154 -7.32 -60.61 -9.85
N VAL A 155 -6.70 -61.02 -10.95
CA VAL A 155 -6.46 -60.20 -12.14
C VAL A 155 -7.24 -60.77 -13.31
N LEU A 156 -8.05 -59.95 -13.96
CA LEU A 156 -8.60 -60.28 -15.28
C LEU A 156 -7.48 -60.16 -16.30
N ASN A 157 -7.18 -61.29 -16.92
CA ASN A 157 -6.19 -61.38 -17.97
C ASN A 157 -6.91 -61.29 -19.33
N ASN A 158 -6.63 -60.23 -20.08
CA ASN A 158 -7.13 -60.04 -21.44
C ASN A 158 -6.07 -60.31 -22.53
N ILE A 159 -4.98 -61.01 -22.21
CA ILE A 159 -3.97 -61.40 -23.22
C ILE A 159 -4.67 -62.22 -24.33
N PRO A 160 -4.51 -61.83 -25.61
CA PRO A 160 -5.06 -62.60 -26.72
C PRO A 160 -4.63 -64.07 -26.66
N GLY A 161 -5.60 -64.99 -26.74
CA GLY A 161 -5.36 -66.45 -26.67
C GLY A 161 -5.29 -67.05 -25.26
N ARG A 162 -5.26 -66.24 -24.20
CA ARG A 162 -5.36 -66.67 -22.79
C ARG A 162 -6.22 -65.67 -22.04
N ARG A 163 -7.53 -65.62 -22.31
CA ARG A 163 -8.45 -64.76 -21.57
C ARG A 163 -9.04 -65.55 -20.41
N ASN A 164 -8.68 -65.20 -19.17
CA ASN A 164 -9.07 -65.93 -17.95
C ASN A 164 -8.86 -65.05 -16.69
N ILE A 165 -9.08 -65.63 -15.51
CA ILE A 165 -8.86 -65.00 -14.21
C ILE A 165 -7.56 -65.55 -13.62
N TRP A 166 -6.67 -64.67 -13.16
CA TRP A 166 -5.45 -65.04 -12.45
C TRP A 166 -5.57 -64.79 -10.96
N LYS A 167 -5.39 -65.82 -10.14
CA LYS A 167 -5.28 -65.72 -8.69
C LYS A 167 -3.80 -65.66 -8.29
N LEU A 168 -3.39 -64.55 -7.69
CA LEU A 168 -2.01 -64.27 -7.28
C LEU A 168 -1.85 -64.54 -5.78
N ASN A 169 -0.98 -65.50 -5.42
CA ASN A 169 -0.69 -65.85 -4.03
C ASN A 169 0.58 -65.17 -3.48
N VAL A 170 1.38 -64.52 -4.33
CA VAL A 170 2.64 -63.83 -3.99
C VAL A 170 2.72 -62.43 -4.63
N SER A 171 3.52 -61.53 -4.06
CA SER A 171 3.81 -60.18 -4.63
C SER A 171 5.15 -60.19 -5.38
N GLY A 172 5.45 -59.13 -6.14
CA GLY A 172 6.71 -59.00 -6.87
C GLY A 172 6.81 -59.85 -8.14
N ILE A 173 5.67 -60.18 -8.75
CA ILE A 173 5.63 -61.01 -9.95
C ILE A 173 6.05 -60.16 -11.15
N GLU A 174 7.13 -60.54 -11.83
CA GLU A 174 7.55 -59.94 -13.09
C GLU A 174 7.34 -60.93 -14.22
N MET A 175 6.62 -60.50 -15.25
CA MET A 175 6.35 -61.31 -16.45
C MET A 175 6.88 -60.59 -17.68
N ARG A 176 7.70 -61.32 -18.45
CA ARG A 176 8.23 -60.89 -19.74
C ARG A 176 7.75 -61.83 -20.83
N ASP A 177 7.15 -61.30 -21.89
CA ASP A 177 6.73 -62.06 -23.09
C ASP A 177 5.71 -63.21 -22.86
N GLY A 178 4.88 -63.12 -21.80
CA GLY A 178 3.70 -64.01 -21.64
C GLY A 178 3.94 -65.38 -21.00
N THR A 179 5.13 -65.63 -20.43
CA THR A 179 5.41 -66.81 -19.60
C THR A 179 4.96 -66.61 -18.16
N LEU A 180 4.01 -67.43 -17.69
CA LEU A 180 3.48 -67.38 -16.32
C LEU A 180 4.59 -67.69 -15.29
N PRO A 181 4.89 -66.79 -14.33
CA PRO A 181 5.80 -67.07 -13.23
C PRO A 181 5.20 -68.05 -12.20
N ALA A 182 6.05 -68.67 -11.38
CA ALA A 182 5.59 -69.50 -10.27
C ALA A 182 4.75 -68.67 -9.27
N GLY A 183 3.55 -69.14 -8.91
CA GLY A 183 2.67 -68.48 -7.93
C GLY A 183 1.35 -67.89 -8.47
N ILE A 184 1.05 -68.06 -9.77
CA ILE A 184 -0.23 -67.72 -10.39
C ILE A 184 -1.08 -68.98 -10.59
N THR A 185 -2.34 -68.95 -10.15
CA THR A 185 -3.34 -69.98 -10.48
C THR A 185 -4.35 -69.42 -11.48
N GLU A 186 -4.56 -70.11 -12.60
CA GLU A 186 -5.54 -69.72 -13.62
C GLU A 186 -6.92 -70.29 -13.28
N LEU A 187 -7.97 -69.47 -13.36
CA LEU A 187 -9.36 -69.77 -13.04
C LEU A 187 -10.30 -69.30 -14.17
N GLY A 188 -11.48 -69.91 -14.28
CA GLY A 188 -12.50 -69.56 -15.27
C GLY A 188 -12.28 -70.20 -16.65
N ASP A 189 -13.31 -70.15 -17.48
CA ASP A 189 -13.27 -70.73 -18.83
C ASP A 189 -12.34 -69.95 -19.77
N VAL A 190 -11.54 -70.68 -20.56
CA VAL A 190 -10.72 -70.11 -21.61
C VAL A 190 -11.54 -70.02 -22.91
N ASN A 191 -11.89 -68.79 -23.30
CA ASN A 191 -12.33 -68.42 -24.65
C ASN A 191 -13.72 -68.92 -25.12
N THR A 192 -14.69 -68.00 -25.15
CA THR A 192 -15.76 -67.98 -26.18
C THR A 192 -15.79 -66.59 -26.82
N GLU A 193 -16.12 -66.53 -28.10
CA GLU A 193 -15.98 -65.40 -29.03
C GLU A 193 -16.13 -63.98 -28.43
N ASN A 194 -15.17 -63.10 -28.78
CA ASN A 194 -15.26 -61.64 -28.67
C ASN A 194 -15.67 -61.00 -27.33
N SER A 195 -15.67 -61.70 -26.19
CA SER A 195 -15.88 -61.05 -24.91
C SER A 195 -14.59 -60.40 -24.39
N ASN A 196 -14.41 -59.10 -24.61
CA ASN A 196 -13.42 -58.31 -23.86
C ASN A 196 -13.93 -58.18 -22.41
N TRP A 197 -13.22 -58.76 -21.45
CA TRP A 197 -13.60 -58.72 -20.04
C TRP A 197 -13.22 -57.36 -19.47
N MET A 198 -14.16 -56.69 -18.79
CA MET A 198 -13.96 -55.27 -18.44
C MET A 198 -13.77 -55.04 -16.93
N GLY A 199 -14.51 -55.74 -16.08
CA GLY A 199 -14.45 -55.54 -14.63
C GLY A 199 -14.54 -56.85 -13.84
N ILE A 200 -13.91 -56.87 -12.67
CA ILE A 200 -13.91 -57.99 -11.72
C ILE A 200 -14.20 -57.52 -10.30
N ALA A 201 -14.98 -58.31 -9.56
CA ALA A 201 -15.20 -58.16 -8.12
C ALA A 201 -15.25 -59.54 -7.45
N VAL A 202 -14.89 -59.61 -6.18
CA VAL A 202 -14.94 -60.85 -5.38
C VAL A 202 -15.64 -60.58 -4.05
N ASP A 203 -16.57 -61.44 -3.66
CA ASP A 203 -17.30 -61.32 -2.39
C ASP A 203 -16.57 -61.97 -1.20
N SER A 204 -17.15 -61.84 -0.01
CA SER A 204 -16.59 -62.41 1.23
C SER A 204 -16.56 -63.93 1.25
N GLU A 205 -17.37 -64.59 0.41
CA GLU A 205 -17.44 -66.05 0.27
C GLU A 205 -16.44 -66.56 -0.80
N GLY A 206 -15.87 -65.65 -1.60
CA GLY A 206 -14.90 -65.92 -2.65
C GLY A 206 -15.52 -66.10 -4.04
N HIS A 207 -16.81 -65.81 -4.22
CA HIS A 207 -17.43 -65.81 -5.56
C HIS A 207 -16.87 -64.66 -6.39
N ILE A 208 -16.57 -64.95 -7.66
CA ILE A 208 -15.92 -64.02 -8.58
C ILE A 208 -16.92 -63.56 -9.63
N PHE A 209 -17.12 -62.26 -9.75
CA PHE A 209 -18.02 -61.64 -10.70
C PHE A 209 -17.24 -60.95 -11.81
N VAL A 210 -17.57 -61.22 -13.07
CA VAL A 210 -16.84 -60.69 -14.24
C VAL A 210 -17.81 -60.11 -15.27
N THR A 211 -17.56 -58.89 -15.73
CA THR A 211 -18.37 -58.25 -16.78
C THR A 211 -17.76 -58.42 -18.17
N SER A 212 -18.62 -58.54 -19.18
CA SER A 212 -18.22 -58.53 -20.59
C SER A 212 -18.80 -57.32 -21.31
N GLY A 213 -17.93 -56.45 -21.83
CA GLY A 213 -18.35 -55.26 -22.57
C GLY A 213 -19.06 -55.58 -23.87
N ALA A 214 -18.60 -56.62 -24.58
CA ALA A 214 -19.14 -57.03 -25.87
C ALA A 214 -20.51 -57.71 -25.79
N THR A 215 -20.79 -58.39 -24.68
CA THR A 215 -22.07 -59.11 -24.50
C THR A 215 -23.02 -58.43 -23.53
N GLY A 216 -22.57 -57.43 -22.76
CA GLY A 216 -23.36 -56.76 -21.74
C GLY A 216 -23.70 -57.64 -20.53
N LYS A 217 -23.10 -58.83 -20.42
CA LYS A 217 -23.41 -59.85 -19.40
C LYS A 217 -22.46 -59.77 -18.20
N VAL A 218 -22.94 -60.25 -17.05
CA VAL A 218 -22.12 -60.47 -15.84
C VAL A 218 -22.10 -61.95 -15.51
N ASN A 219 -20.92 -62.56 -15.45
CA ASN A 219 -20.75 -63.96 -15.10
C ASN A 219 -20.32 -64.09 -13.64
N GLU A 220 -20.90 -65.04 -12.92
CA GLU A 220 -20.52 -65.41 -11.56
C GLU A 220 -19.79 -66.76 -11.59
N TYR A 221 -18.64 -66.83 -10.92
CA TYR A 221 -17.81 -68.02 -10.78
C TYR A 221 -17.61 -68.35 -9.29
N SER A 222 -17.47 -69.64 -8.98
CA SER A 222 -17.09 -70.10 -7.64
C SER A 222 -15.62 -69.81 -7.33
N PRO A 223 -15.19 -69.92 -6.05
CA PRO A 223 -13.81 -69.67 -5.64
C PRO A 223 -12.75 -70.54 -6.33
N ASP A 224 -13.17 -71.67 -6.91
CA ASP A 224 -12.34 -72.62 -7.68
C ASP A 224 -12.38 -72.37 -9.20
N GLY A 225 -13.15 -71.38 -9.66
CA GLY A 225 -13.21 -70.96 -11.06
C GLY A 225 -14.33 -71.58 -11.89
N THR A 226 -15.24 -72.38 -11.31
CA THR A 226 -16.39 -72.94 -12.04
C THR A 226 -17.47 -71.88 -12.27
N LYS A 227 -18.00 -71.75 -13.50
CA LYS A 227 -19.09 -70.80 -13.79
C LYS A 227 -20.39 -71.25 -13.10
N LEU A 228 -20.91 -70.43 -12.19
CA LEU A 228 -22.13 -70.70 -11.43
C LEU A 228 -23.38 -70.25 -12.19
N ARG A 229 -23.42 -69.00 -12.64
CA ARG A 229 -24.56 -68.43 -13.38
C ARG A 229 -24.18 -67.18 -14.17
N GLU A 230 -25.13 -66.69 -14.95
CA GLU A 230 -25.06 -65.44 -15.70
C GLU A 230 -26.15 -64.49 -15.19
N ILE A 231 -25.79 -63.24 -14.93
CA ILE A 231 -26.62 -62.21 -14.30
C ILE A 231 -26.82 -61.04 -15.28
N GLY A 232 -28.08 -60.64 -15.45
CA GLY A 232 -28.50 -59.51 -16.28
C GLY A 232 -28.99 -59.88 -17.69
N THR A 233 -29.85 -59.05 -18.26
CA THR A 233 -30.32 -59.12 -19.66
C THR A 233 -29.90 -57.86 -20.43
N VAL A 234 -29.56 -58.03 -21.71
CA VAL A 234 -29.14 -56.93 -22.60
C VAL A 234 -30.38 -56.22 -23.15
N GLY A 235 -30.43 -54.88 -23.04
CA GLY A 235 -31.41 -54.08 -23.77
C GLY A 235 -31.37 -52.57 -23.46
N PHE A 236 -32.38 -51.84 -23.96
CA PHE A 236 -32.47 -50.37 -23.99
C PHE A 236 -33.52 -49.78 -23.03
N ALA A 237 -34.17 -50.60 -22.20
CA ALA A 237 -35.13 -50.15 -21.19
C ALA A 237 -34.42 -49.68 -19.91
N LYS A 238 -35.15 -48.92 -19.09
CA LYS A 238 -34.78 -48.69 -17.69
C LYS A 238 -34.69 -50.10 -17.05
N ASP A 239 -33.56 -50.42 -16.42
CA ASP A 239 -33.26 -51.72 -15.76
C ASP A 239 -32.40 -52.75 -16.54
N GLU A 240 -31.92 -52.42 -17.75
CA GLU A 240 -31.04 -53.32 -18.55
C GLU A 240 -29.56 -52.87 -18.62
N LEU A 241 -28.64 -53.83 -18.82
CA LEU A 241 -27.19 -53.57 -18.90
C LEU A 241 -26.73 -53.37 -20.35
N LEU A 242 -26.45 -52.11 -20.71
CA LEU A 242 -25.80 -51.78 -21.98
C LEU A 242 -24.29 -51.61 -21.77
N ALA A 243 -23.42 -52.38 -22.42
CA ALA A 243 -21.95 -52.27 -22.24
C ALA A 243 -21.54 -52.26 -20.76
N ALA A 244 -21.79 -53.38 -20.07
CA ALA A 244 -21.39 -53.58 -18.67
C ALA A 244 -19.87 -53.46 -18.54
N SER A 245 -19.40 -52.32 -18.05
CA SER A 245 -17.98 -51.99 -18.05
C SER A 245 -17.33 -52.34 -16.73
N ASN A 246 -18.03 -52.19 -15.61
CA ASN A 246 -17.44 -52.45 -14.29
C ASN A 246 -18.43 -53.09 -13.33
N VAL A 247 -17.88 -53.82 -12.37
CA VAL A 247 -18.63 -54.53 -11.34
C VAL A 247 -18.00 -54.28 -9.98
N TYR A 248 -18.86 -54.13 -8.98
CA TYR A 248 -18.47 -53.86 -7.59
C TYR A 248 -19.44 -54.55 -6.64
N LEU A 249 -19.01 -54.70 -5.40
CA LEU A 249 -19.87 -55.05 -4.29
C LEU A 249 -20.04 -53.81 -3.42
N ILE A 250 -21.25 -53.25 -3.44
CA ILE A 250 -21.54 -51.96 -2.81
C ILE A 250 -22.68 -52.12 -1.82
N LYS A 251 -22.43 -51.66 -0.60
CA LYS A 251 -23.44 -51.53 0.45
C LYS A 251 -23.91 -50.08 0.49
N LEU A 252 -25.12 -49.80 0.03
CA LEU A 252 -25.72 -48.46 0.17
C LEU A 252 -26.22 -48.23 1.61
N PRO A 253 -26.38 -46.95 2.03
CA PRO A 253 -26.98 -46.62 3.31
C PRO A 253 -28.34 -47.31 3.50
N GLY A 254 -28.53 -48.00 4.62
CA GLY A 254 -29.76 -48.70 4.97
C GLY A 254 -29.87 -50.16 4.51
N MET A 255 -28.87 -50.71 3.81
CA MET A 255 -28.82 -52.14 3.46
C MET A 255 -28.02 -52.96 4.49
N GLU A 256 -28.32 -54.25 4.64
CA GLU A 256 -27.58 -55.15 5.55
C GLU A 256 -26.30 -55.72 4.90
N LYS A 257 -26.38 -56.18 3.65
CA LYS A 257 -25.29 -56.81 2.89
C LYS A 257 -24.91 -55.99 1.65
N PRO A 258 -23.64 -56.03 1.20
CA PRO A 258 -23.25 -55.45 -0.09
C PRO A 258 -23.96 -56.20 -1.23
N LEU A 259 -24.38 -55.46 -2.24
CA LEU A 259 -25.03 -55.98 -3.43
C LEU A 259 -24.13 -55.83 -4.65
N LEU A 260 -24.26 -56.77 -5.59
CA LEU A 260 -23.61 -56.73 -6.88
C LEU A 260 -24.09 -55.49 -7.63
N THR A 261 -23.20 -54.54 -7.87
CA THR A 261 -23.50 -53.28 -8.56
C THR A 261 -22.70 -53.22 -9.83
N VAL A 262 -23.40 -53.08 -10.95
CA VAL A 262 -22.82 -53.09 -12.29
C VAL A 262 -22.97 -51.70 -12.90
N ALA A 263 -21.88 -51.15 -13.41
CA ALA A 263 -21.87 -49.90 -14.14
C ALA A 263 -21.95 -50.14 -15.65
N SER A 264 -22.88 -49.46 -16.28
CA SER A 264 -23.02 -49.40 -17.73
C SER A 264 -22.30 -48.16 -18.26
N SER A 265 -21.30 -48.35 -19.13
CA SER A 265 -20.69 -47.23 -19.86
C SER A 265 -21.59 -46.69 -20.97
N GLY A 266 -22.47 -47.54 -21.50
CA GLY A 266 -23.33 -47.20 -22.63
C GLY A 266 -24.49 -46.30 -22.26
N ASN A 267 -25.34 -46.72 -21.29
CA ASN A 267 -26.50 -45.94 -20.86
C ASN A 267 -26.25 -45.11 -19.60
N ARG A 268 -25.02 -45.17 -19.06
CA ARG A 268 -24.61 -44.26 -17.99
C ARG A 268 -25.42 -44.44 -16.70
N THR A 269 -25.88 -45.66 -16.46
CA THR A 269 -26.60 -46.06 -15.23
C THR A 269 -25.83 -47.09 -14.42
N TRP A 270 -26.17 -47.17 -13.14
CA TRP A 270 -25.74 -48.26 -12.27
C TRP A 270 -26.93 -49.13 -11.90
N VAL A 271 -26.76 -50.44 -12.01
CA VAL A 271 -27.80 -51.42 -11.68
C VAL A 271 -27.29 -52.28 -10.53
N GLN A 272 -28.07 -52.35 -9.45
CA GLN A 272 -27.82 -53.24 -8.32
C GLN A 272 -28.65 -54.49 -8.42
N TYR A 273 -28.01 -55.64 -8.23
CA TYR A 273 -28.61 -56.95 -8.28
C TYR A 273 -28.71 -57.57 -6.89
N GLY A 274 -29.84 -58.20 -6.62
CA GLY A 274 -30.04 -59.05 -5.45
C GLY A 274 -29.25 -60.35 -5.57
N GLN A 275 -29.20 -61.10 -4.47
CA GLN A 275 -28.57 -62.43 -4.41
C GLN A 275 -29.25 -63.44 -5.35
N ASP A 276 -30.51 -63.19 -5.73
CA ASP A 276 -31.27 -63.97 -6.71
C ASP A 276 -30.99 -63.57 -8.17
N GLY A 277 -30.14 -62.57 -8.40
CA GLY A 277 -29.80 -62.06 -9.73
C GLY A 277 -30.83 -61.09 -10.32
N LYS A 278 -31.86 -60.69 -9.57
CA LYS A 278 -32.85 -59.70 -10.03
C LYS A 278 -32.43 -58.26 -9.73
N VAL A 279 -32.91 -57.31 -10.53
CA VAL A 279 -32.66 -55.89 -10.32
C VAL A 279 -33.37 -55.41 -9.04
N VAL A 280 -32.61 -54.86 -8.11
CA VAL A 280 -33.09 -54.29 -6.84
C VAL A 280 -33.20 -52.77 -6.94
N LYS A 281 -32.22 -52.12 -7.60
CA LYS A 281 -32.17 -50.66 -7.71
C LYS A 281 -31.44 -50.24 -8.96
N VAL A 282 -32.00 -49.25 -9.67
CA VAL A 282 -31.31 -48.53 -10.73
C VAL A 282 -31.01 -47.12 -10.26
N ILE A 283 -29.74 -46.74 -10.35
CA ILE A 283 -29.27 -45.40 -10.07
C ILE A 283 -29.03 -44.73 -11.43
N ASP A 284 -29.95 -43.84 -11.78
CA ASP A 284 -29.88 -42.98 -12.96
C ASP A 284 -29.53 -41.56 -12.48
N PRO A 285 -28.28 -41.10 -12.72
CA PRO A 285 -27.85 -39.79 -12.24
C PRO A 285 -28.64 -38.62 -12.84
N LEU A 286 -29.05 -38.72 -14.11
CA LEU A 286 -29.79 -37.67 -14.81
C LEU A 286 -31.20 -37.52 -14.23
N ALA A 287 -31.89 -38.65 -14.04
CA ALA A 287 -33.20 -38.66 -13.38
C ALA A 287 -33.16 -38.14 -11.93
N SER A 288 -31.99 -38.19 -11.29
CA SER A 288 -31.79 -37.80 -9.89
C SER A 288 -31.34 -36.34 -9.70
N GLY A 289 -31.41 -35.51 -10.75
CA GLY A 289 -31.16 -34.06 -10.69
C GLY A 289 -29.72 -33.64 -11.03
N TYR A 290 -28.87 -34.55 -11.50
CA TYR A 290 -27.57 -34.19 -12.07
C TYR A 290 -27.74 -33.54 -13.44
N ARG A 291 -27.01 -32.44 -13.68
CA ARG A 291 -27.26 -31.57 -14.84
C ARG A 291 -26.47 -31.92 -16.09
N PHE A 292 -25.43 -32.75 -16.00
CA PHE A 292 -24.62 -33.07 -17.16
C PHE A 292 -24.96 -34.46 -17.73
N PRO A 293 -25.26 -34.57 -19.02
CA PRO A 293 -25.61 -35.82 -19.71
C PRO A 293 -24.49 -36.87 -19.72
N ASP A 294 -23.27 -36.45 -19.35
CA ASP A 294 -22.00 -37.13 -19.63
C ASP A 294 -21.50 -38.10 -18.56
N ILE A 295 -22.28 -38.40 -17.52
CA ILE A 295 -21.77 -39.28 -16.46
C ILE A 295 -21.66 -40.72 -16.96
N LEU A 296 -20.46 -41.26 -17.16
CA LEU A 296 -19.91 -42.23 -16.20
C LEU A 296 -18.59 -42.81 -16.66
N VAL A 297 -17.61 -42.68 -15.77
CA VAL A 297 -16.40 -43.50 -15.80
C VAL A 297 -16.38 -44.39 -14.57
N ASN A 298 -16.70 -45.66 -14.81
CA ASN A 298 -15.96 -46.87 -14.44
C ASN A 298 -15.43 -47.10 -13.02
N LYS A 299 -15.65 -46.25 -12.01
CA LYS A 299 -15.25 -46.53 -10.62
C LYS A 299 -16.27 -45.96 -9.65
N ILE A 300 -16.95 -46.81 -8.89
CA ILE A 300 -17.64 -46.38 -7.67
C ILE A 300 -16.83 -46.92 -6.50
N LYS A 301 -16.63 -46.10 -5.47
CA LYS A 301 -15.98 -46.49 -4.22
C LYS A 301 -16.89 -46.12 -3.06
N VAL A 302 -16.96 -47.01 -2.07
CA VAL A 302 -17.75 -46.77 -0.85
C VAL A 302 -16.84 -46.16 0.19
N GLY A 303 -17.24 -45.03 0.77
CA GLY A 303 -16.55 -44.43 1.90
C GLY A 303 -16.89 -45.13 3.22
N LYS A 304 -16.12 -44.85 4.28
CA LYS A 304 -16.44 -45.41 5.61
C LYS A 304 -17.74 -44.84 6.17
N ASP A 305 -18.13 -43.66 5.71
CA ASP A 305 -19.42 -43.01 5.98
C ASP A 305 -20.62 -43.66 5.27
N GLY A 306 -20.37 -44.69 4.45
CA GLY A 306 -21.40 -45.39 3.68
C GLY A 306 -21.88 -44.63 2.44
N LEU A 307 -21.30 -43.46 2.13
CA LEU A 307 -21.59 -42.74 0.90
C LEU A 307 -20.82 -43.36 -0.27
N CYS A 308 -21.47 -43.39 -1.44
CA CYS A 308 -20.84 -43.87 -2.66
C CYS A 308 -20.24 -42.70 -3.42
N TYR A 309 -18.95 -42.80 -3.73
CA TYR A 309 -18.21 -41.81 -4.48
C TYR A 309 -17.96 -42.32 -5.89
N SER A 310 -18.25 -41.50 -6.87
CA SER A 310 -17.89 -41.70 -8.27
C SER A 310 -17.12 -40.48 -8.76
N PHE A 311 -16.41 -40.61 -9.87
CA PHE A 311 -15.73 -39.48 -10.50
C PHE A 311 -16.13 -39.41 -11.97
N ASP A 312 -16.59 -38.23 -12.37
CA ASP A 312 -16.87 -37.89 -13.76
C ASP A 312 -15.56 -37.41 -14.41
N LEU A 313 -14.86 -38.31 -15.10
CA LEU A 313 -13.64 -37.91 -15.82
C LEU A 313 -13.95 -36.93 -16.95
N ALA A 314 -15.16 -36.98 -17.52
CA ALA A 314 -15.52 -36.13 -18.65
C ALA A 314 -15.69 -34.67 -18.22
N ASN A 315 -16.31 -34.46 -17.06
CA ASN A 315 -16.53 -33.16 -16.46
C ASN A 315 -15.51 -32.82 -15.36
N SER A 316 -14.49 -33.65 -15.17
CA SER A 316 -13.46 -33.50 -14.13
C SER A 316 -14.04 -33.24 -12.73
N SER A 317 -15.08 -33.97 -12.34
CA SER A 317 -15.88 -33.67 -11.14
C SER A 317 -16.08 -34.90 -10.24
N ALA A 318 -16.00 -34.73 -8.93
CA ALA A 318 -16.31 -35.78 -7.97
C ALA A 318 -17.82 -35.81 -7.68
N ILE A 319 -18.41 -36.99 -7.71
CA ILE A 319 -19.84 -37.23 -7.48
C ILE A 319 -20.00 -38.01 -6.17
N VAL A 320 -20.85 -37.50 -5.29
CA VAL A 320 -21.21 -38.15 -4.03
C VAL A 320 -22.67 -38.58 -4.10
N ILE A 321 -22.91 -39.85 -3.85
CA ILE A 321 -24.20 -40.52 -3.94
C ILE A 321 -24.63 -40.89 -2.51
N GLY A 322 -25.63 -40.17 -2.01
CA GLY A 322 -26.35 -40.46 -0.77
C GLY A 322 -27.86 -40.46 -1.01
N GLU A 323 -28.64 -39.79 -0.16
CA GLU A 323 -30.09 -39.54 -0.42
C GLU A 323 -30.33 -38.64 -1.64
N LYS A 324 -29.38 -37.75 -1.94
CA LYS A 324 -29.34 -36.90 -3.14
C LYS A 324 -27.95 -36.95 -3.74
N ILE A 325 -27.86 -36.75 -5.06
CA ILE A 325 -26.58 -36.63 -5.76
C ILE A 325 -25.99 -35.24 -5.50
N LYS A 326 -24.73 -35.19 -5.07
CA LYS A 326 -23.94 -33.96 -4.92
C LYS A 326 -22.72 -34.02 -5.84
N VAL A 327 -22.33 -32.87 -6.37
CA VAL A 327 -21.25 -32.76 -7.36
C VAL A 327 -20.25 -31.71 -6.91
N PHE A 328 -18.98 -32.05 -7.00
CA PHE A 328 -17.84 -31.26 -6.56
C PHE A 328 -16.84 -31.16 -7.71
N ASP A 329 -16.91 -30.05 -8.45
CA ASP A 329 -16.04 -29.82 -9.63
C ASP A 329 -14.73 -29.14 -9.23
N ASN A 330 -14.64 -28.67 -7.99
CA ASN A 330 -13.53 -27.89 -7.49
C ASN A 330 -13.01 -28.41 -6.14
N TYR A 331 -11.71 -28.22 -5.93
CA TYR A 331 -11.05 -28.38 -4.64
C TYR A 331 -10.39 -27.08 -4.22
N PHE A 332 -10.13 -26.94 -2.92
CA PHE A 332 -9.45 -25.80 -2.36
C PHE A 332 -7.95 -26.08 -2.24
N GLU A 333 -7.12 -25.29 -2.93
CA GLU A 333 -5.66 -25.34 -2.84
C GLU A 333 -5.11 -24.19 -2.00
N SER A 334 -4.21 -24.51 -1.08
CA SER A 334 -3.45 -23.55 -0.28
C SER A 334 -2.29 -22.95 -1.09
N ARG A 335 -2.28 -21.63 -1.31
CA ARG A 335 -1.18 -20.91 -2.00
C ARG A 335 -0.38 -20.03 -1.06
N TRP A 336 0.40 -20.65 -0.19
CA TRP A 336 1.24 -19.95 0.78
C TRP A 336 2.28 -19.00 0.13
N LEU A 337 2.81 -19.31 -1.07
CA LEU A 337 3.74 -18.44 -1.79
C LEU A 337 3.08 -17.15 -2.30
N LEU A 338 1.80 -17.21 -2.72
CA LEU A 338 1.05 -16.03 -3.12
C LEU A 338 0.82 -15.12 -1.91
N PHE A 339 0.53 -15.72 -0.76
CA PHE A 339 0.45 -15.02 0.51
C PHE A 339 1.79 -14.31 0.84
N VAL A 340 2.93 -14.99 0.69
CA VAL A 340 4.27 -14.39 0.88
C VAL A 340 4.56 -13.29 -0.15
N ALA A 341 4.21 -13.48 -1.42
CA ALA A 341 4.39 -12.47 -2.47
C ALA A 341 3.53 -11.22 -2.21
N CYS A 342 2.31 -11.39 -1.70
CA CYS A 342 1.49 -10.27 -1.23
C CYS A 342 2.15 -9.55 -0.04
N MET A 343 2.73 -10.27 0.92
CA MET A 343 3.51 -9.68 2.01
C MET A 343 4.76 -8.92 1.51
N LEU A 344 5.39 -9.40 0.43
CA LEU A 344 6.53 -8.75 -0.21
C LEU A 344 6.12 -7.50 -1.00
N ALA A 345 4.95 -7.52 -1.66
CA ALA A 345 4.36 -6.36 -2.30
C ALA A 345 3.98 -5.27 -1.27
N ILE A 346 3.54 -5.67 -0.08
CA ILE A 346 3.35 -4.78 1.08
C ILE A 346 4.69 -4.17 1.50
N ALA A 347 5.74 -4.98 1.64
CA ALA A 347 7.08 -4.50 1.96
C ALA A 347 7.61 -3.52 0.90
N LEU A 348 7.32 -3.76 -0.39
CA LEU A 348 7.69 -2.86 -1.49
C LEU A 348 6.84 -1.58 -1.53
N ALA A 349 5.55 -1.64 -1.19
CA ALA A 349 4.71 -0.45 -1.02
C ALA A 349 5.17 0.40 0.17
N ILE A 350 5.60 -0.25 1.26
CA ILE A 350 6.29 0.36 2.40
C ILE A 350 7.66 0.90 1.98
N GLY A 351 8.36 0.28 1.03
CA GLY A 351 9.59 0.80 0.43
C GLY A 351 9.34 2.04 -0.44
N GLY A 352 8.25 2.06 -1.21
CA GLY A 352 7.83 3.21 -2.04
C GLY A 352 7.50 4.46 -1.22
N PHE A 353 7.10 4.28 0.05
CA PHE A 353 6.98 5.35 1.05
C PHE A 353 8.27 6.17 1.19
N PHE A 354 9.45 5.56 1.00
CA PHE A 354 10.74 6.26 1.08
C PHE A 354 11.06 7.12 -0.15
N VAL A 355 10.31 6.99 -1.26
CA VAL A 355 10.54 7.73 -2.53
C VAL A 355 9.61 8.96 -2.71
N GLN A 356 8.71 9.19 -1.74
CA GLN A 356 7.61 10.18 -1.73
C GLN A 356 8.00 11.63 -2.08
N LYS A 357 9.26 12.04 -1.87
CA LYS A 357 9.72 13.42 -2.09
C LYS A 357 9.61 13.90 -3.54
N ARG A 358 9.70 13.02 -4.54
CA ARG A 358 9.72 13.42 -5.96
C ARG A 358 8.34 13.72 -6.57
N ILE A 359 7.28 13.09 -6.08
CA ILE A 359 5.93 13.20 -6.67
C ILE A 359 5.21 14.46 -6.18
N LEU A 360 5.50 14.92 -4.95
CA LEU A 360 4.93 16.16 -4.39
C LEU A 360 5.28 17.41 -5.22
N ALA A 361 6.43 17.41 -5.90
CA ALA A 361 6.91 18.54 -6.68
C ALA A 361 6.08 18.84 -7.95
N LEU A 362 5.40 17.83 -8.51
CA LEU A 362 4.67 17.96 -9.78
C LEU A 362 3.24 18.48 -9.64
N THR A 363 2.60 18.30 -8.48
CA THR A 363 1.17 18.62 -8.29
C THR A 363 0.87 20.03 -7.77
N ALA A 364 1.90 20.87 -7.58
CA ALA A 364 1.78 22.17 -6.92
C ALA A 364 1.08 23.27 -7.76
N LYS A 365 0.77 23.05 -9.05
CA LYS A 365 0.32 24.11 -9.97
C LYS A 365 -1.20 24.26 -10.21
N ALA A 366 -2.07 23.37 -9.71
CA ALA A 366 -3.51 23.45 -9.96
C ALA A 366 -4.32 24.08 -8.80
N LYS A 367 -5.35 24.91 -9.05
CA LYS A 367 -6.24 25.52 -8.04
C LYS A 367 -7.55 24.73 -7.84
N LEU A 368 -7.47 23.60 -7.15
CA LEU A 368 -8.61 22.78 -6.72
C LEU A 368 -8.38 22.35 -5.25
N ASN A 369 -9.45 22.07 -4.49
CA ASN A 369 -9.33 21.52 -3.13
C ASN A 369 -8.53 20.21 -3.17
N PHE A 370 -7.58 20.04 -2.25
CA PHE A 370 -6.59 18.95 -2.27
C PHE A 370 -7.20 17.56 -2.50
N PHE A 371 -8.30 17.24 -1.80
CA PHE A 371 -8.98 15.95 -1.95
C PHE A 371 -9.73 15.79 -3.27
N LEU A 372 -10.28 16.88 -3.82
CA LEU A 372 -10.98 16.83 -5.11
C LEU A 372 -10.00 16.57 -6.27
N LYS A 373 -8.77 17.12 -6.19
CA LYS A 373 -7.69 16.81 -7.15
C LYS A 373 -7.35 15.33 -7.16
N PHE A 374 -7.22 14.73 -5.98
CA PHE A 374 -6.98 13.29 -5.86
C PHE A 374 -8.15 12.49 -6.43
N THR A 375 -9.39 12.91 -6.16
CA THR A 375 -10.58 12.23 -6.68
C THR A 375 -10.63 12.26 -8.22
N VAL A 376 -10.32 13.40 -8.83
CA VAL A 376 -10.27 13.57 -10.30
C VAL A 376 -9.16 12.73 -10.94
N LEU A 377 -8.06 12.48 -10.24
CA LEU A 377 -6.94 11.68 -10.78
C LEU A 377 -7.13 10.17 -10.54
N PHE A 378 -7.61 9.78 -9.36
CA PHE A 378 -7.72 8.39 -8.96
C PHE A 378 -8.94 7.69 -9.57
N ILE A 379 -10.07 8.38 -9.77
CA ILE A 379 -11.26 7.74 -10.37
C ILE A 379 -10.98 7.26 -11.80
N PRO A 380 -10.39 8.04 -12.72
CA PRO A 380 -10.04 7.56 -14.05
C PRO A 380 -9.00 6.44 -14.03
N MET A 381 -8.03 6.50 -13.11
CA MET A 381 -6.99 5.48 -13.00
C MET A 381 -7.54 4.16 -12.45
N LEU A 382 -8.44 4.22 -11.47
CA LEU A 382 -9.20 3.07 -10.96
C LEU A 382 -10.12 2.50 -12.05
N ALA A 383 -10.80 3.35 -12.81
CA ALA A 383 -11.64 2.92 -13.92
C ALA A 383 -10.81 2.24 -15.02
N ALA A 384 -9.65 2.79 -15.38
CA ALA A 384 -8.75 2.21 -16.36
C ALA A 384 -8.13 0.88 -15.87
N SER A 385 -7.68 0.81 -14.62
CA SER A 385 -7.14 -0.41 -14.01
C SER A 385 -8.21 -1.50 -13.91
N SER A 386 -9.42 -1.14 -13.46
CA SER A 386 -10.57 -2.03 -13.45
C SER A 386 -10.81 -2.55 -14.87
N TYR A 387 -10.98 -1.66 -15.85
CA TYR A 387 -11.23 -2.02 -17.25
C TYR A 387 -10.20 -3.02 -17.81
N ILE A 388 -8.90 -2.74 -17.66
CA ILE A 388 -7.82 -3.64 -18.12
C ILE A 388 -7.93 -5.02 -17.44
N THR A 389 -8.18 -5.04 -16.12
CA THR A 389 -8.27 -6.28 -15.34
C THR A 389 -9.41 -7.18 -15.81
N GLY A 390 -10.55 -6.61 -16.24
CA GLY A 390 -11.67 -7.41 -16.74
C GLY A 390 -11.54 -7.84 -18.17
N LEU A 391 -10.86 -7.07 -19.02
CA LEU A 391 -10.50 -7.56 -20.34
C LEU A 391 -9.66 -8.83 -20.19
N TRP A 392 -8.61 -8.78 -19.35
CA TRP A 392 -7.78 -9.94 -19.04
C TRP A 392 -8.57 -11.09 -18.41
N SER A 393 -9.42 -10.80 -17.43
CA SER A 393 -10.24 -11.83 -16.78
C SER A 393 -11.23 -12.48 -17.74
N SER A 394 -11.84 -11.69 -18.63
CA SER A 394 -12.76 -12.19 -19.65
C SER A 394 -12.05 -13.10 -20.65
N ASP A 395 -10.83 -12.75 -21.06
CA ASP A 395 -10.03 -13.56 -21.99
C ASP A 395 -9.62 -14.90 -21.37
N ILE A 396 -9.19 -14.90 -20.10
CA ILE A 396 -8.84 -16.13 -19.36
C ILE A 396 -10.07 -17.04 -19.24
N VAL A 397 -11.21 -16.49 -18.83
CA VAL A 397 -12.45 -17.26 -18.69
C VAL A 397 -12.90 -17.80 -20.05
N MET A 398 -12.78 -17.02 -21.12
CA MET A 398 -13.12 -17.46 -22.47
C MET A 398 -12.24 -18.62 -22.95
N LYS A 399 -10.93 -18.52 -22.74
CA LYS A 399 -9.99 -19.59 -23.07
C LYS A 399 -10.34 -20.88 -22.32
N ASN A 400 -10.63 -20.79 -21.03
CA ASN A 400 -11.04 -21.94 -20.22
C ASN A 400 -12.33 -22.58 -20.74
N ILE A 401 -13.31 -21.78 -21.17
CA ILE A 401 -14.55 -22.29 -21.77
C ILE A 401 -14.25 -22.99 -23.09
N GLN A 402 -13.40 -22.43 -23.95
CA GLN A 402 -13.02 -23.07 -25.20
C GLN A 402 -12.28 -24.39 -24.96
N ASP A 403 -11.33 -24.44 -24.02
CA ASP A 403 -10.62 -25.65 -23.63
C ASP A 403 -11.56 -26.72 -23.07
N GLU A 404 -12.58 -26.31 -22.32
CA GLU A 404 -13.65 -27.18 -21.84
C GLU A 404 -14.51 -27.75 -22.99
N TYR A 405 -14.86 -26.91 -23.98
CA TYR A 405 -15.57 -27.36 -25.19
C TYR A 405 -14.75 -28.39 -25.98
N ILE A 406 -13.45 -28.16 -26.13
CA ILE A 406 -12.53 -29.10 -26.79
C ILE A 406 -12.49 -30.43 -26.03
N ARG A 407 -12.35 -30.38 -24.69
CA ARG A 407 -12.30 -31.58 -23.85
C ARG A 407 -13.59 -32.40 -23.94
N ARG A 408 -14.76 -31.76 -23.87
CA ARG A 408 -16.06 -32.44 -24.01
C ARG A 408 -16.21 -33.11 -25.36
N SER A 409 -15.85 -32.41 -26.44
CA SER A 409 -15.87 -32.99 -27.78
C SER A 409 -14.86 -34.14 -27.91
N ALA A 410 -13.69 -34.05 -27.30
CA ALA A 410 -12.72 -35.16 -27.27
C ALA A 410 -13.28 -36.41 -26.59
N ASN A 411 -13.99 -36.26 -25.47
CA ASN A 411 -14.57 -37.39 -24.74
C ASN A 411 -15.69 -38.07 -25.53
N ILE A 412 -16.59 -37.28 -26.13
CA ILE A 412 -17.65 -37.80 -27.01
C ILE A 412 -17.03 -38.50 -28.22
N ALA A 413 -16.01 -37.89 -28.83
CA ALA A 413 -15.30 -38.47 -29.97
C ALA A 413 -14.68 -39.82 -29.57
N ASN A 414 -13.98 -39.89 -28.44
CA ASN A 414 -13.39 -41.14 -27.95
C ASN A 414 -14.44 -42.22 -27.69
N ALA A 415 -15.57 -41.88 -27.06
CA ALA A 415 -16.66 -42.83 -26.83
C ALA A 415 -17.22 -43.39 -28.14
N ILE A 416 -17.46 -42.53 -29.13
CA ILE A 416 -17.91 -42.92 -30.47
C ILE A 416 -16.86 -43.82 -31.15
N LEU A 417 -15.58 -43.46 -31.09
CA LEU A 417 -14.50 -44.20 -31.73
C LEU A 417 -14.24 -45.57 -31.07
N CYS A 418 -14.46 -45.71 -29.76
CA CYS A 418 -14.32 -46.98 -29.05
C CYS A 418 -15.45 -47.98 -29.37
N GLU A 419 -16.65 -47.49 -29.70
CA GLU A 419 -17.83 -48.34 -29.93
C GLU A 419 -18.07 -48.65 -31.43
N ILE A 420 -17.50 -47.86 -32.34
CA ILE A 420 -17.64 -48.12 -33.77
C ILE A 420 -16.70 -49.24 -34.23
N SER A 421 -17.25 -50.20 -34.98
CA SER A 421 -16.49 -51.24 -35.67
C SER A 421 -15.76 -50.67 -36.89
N ILE A 422 -14.42 -50.63 -36.85
CA ILE A 422 -13.59 -50.25 -38.01
C ILE A 422 -13.87 -51.14 -39.24
N PRO A 423 -14.01 -52.47 -39.12
CA PRO A 423 -14.41 -53.32 -40.25
C PRO A 423 -15.75 -52.93 -40.88
N ASP A 424 -16.76 -52.63 -40.07
CA ASP A 424 -18.09 -52.21 -40.57
C ASP A 424 -17.97 -50.84 -41.26
N LEU A 425 -17.16 -49.92 -40.71
CA LEU A 425 -16.89 -48.60 -41.30
C LEU A 425 -16.11 -48.68 -42.62
N ARG A 426 -15.34 -49.74 -42.84
CA ARG A 426 -14.66 -49.99 -44.12
C ARG A 426 -15.61 -50.49 -45.20
N ARG A 427 -16.58 -51.34 -44.84
CA ARG A 427 -17.60 -51.87 -45.75
C ARG A 427 -18.49 -50.77 -46.32
N ILE A 428 -18.70 -49.70 -45.55
CA ILE A 428 -19.34 -48.47 -46.02
C ILE A 428 -18.32 -47.69 -46.87
N GLY A 429 -18.39 -47.87 -48.18
CA GLY A 429 -17.43 -47.36 -49.15
C GLY A 429 -17.99 -46.34 -50.14
N LYS A 430 -19.32 -46.31 -50.33
CA LYS A 430 -19.99 -45.43 -51.28
C LYS A 430 -21.28 -44.84 -50.70
N PRO A 431 -21.81 -43.75 -51.28
CA PRO A 431 -23.04 -43.15 -50.78
C PRO A 431 -24.28 -44.07 -50.87
N GLU A 432 -24.27 -45.06 -51.76
CA GLU A 432 -25.36 -46.05 -51.91
C GLU A 432 -25.44 -47.06 -50.76
N ASP A 433 -24.41 -47.15 -49.91
CA ASP A 433 -24.40 -48.03 -48.73
C ASP A 433 -25.30 -47.51 -47.58
N LEU A 434 -25.99 -46.39 -47.79
CA LEU A 434 -26.98 -45.81 -46.88
C LEU A 434 -28.12 -46.81 -46.63
N GLY A 435 -28.42 -47.09 -45.35
CA GLY A 435 -29.45 -48.07 -44.98
C GLY A 435 -29.01 -49.53 -45.03
N SER A 436 -27.74 -49.80 -45.37
CA SER A 436 -27.14 -51.11 -45.11
C SER A 436 -27.13 -51.44 -43.62
N SER A 437 -27.03 -52.73 -43.29
CA SER A 437 -26.99 -53.19 -41.90
C SER A 437 -25.80 -52.59 -41.13
N GLU A 438 -24.67 -52.43 -41.81
CA GLU A 438 -23.44 -51.82 -41.32
C GLU A 438 -23.60 -50.31 -41.09
N TYR A 439 -24.20 -49.60 -42.04
CA TYR A 439 -24.49 -48.17 -41.89
C TYR A 439 -25.40 -47.91 -40.70
N GLU A 440 -26.51 -48.66 -40.60
CA GLU A 440 -27.49 -48.47 -39.54
C GLU A 440 -26.88 -48.79 -38.16
N LYS A 441 -26.04 -49.82 -38.08
CA LYS A 441 -25.29 -50.17 -36.86
C LYS A 441 -24.38 -49.02 -36.42
N ILE A 442 -23.60 -48.43 -37.32
CA ILE A 442 -22.71 -47.31 -37.00
C ILE A 442 -23.49 -46.03 -36.66
N PHE A 443 -24.50 -45.71 -37.46
CA PHE A 443 -25.36 -44.54 -37.24
C PHE A 443 -26.05 -44.61 -35.90
N GLN A 444 -26.67 -45.75 -35.54
CA GLN A 444 -27.32 -45.93 -34.25
C GLN A 444 -26.33 -45.92 -33.09
N THR A 445 -25.11 -46.45 -33.27
CA THR A 445 -24.06 -46.41 -32.26
C THR A 445 -23.63 -44.97 -31.95
N ALA A 446 -23.31 -44.18 -32.98
CA ALA A 446 -22.94 -42.78 -32.82
C ALA A 446 -24.12 -41.91 -32.33
N LYS A 447 -25.34 -42.17 -32.83
CA LYS A 447 -26.57 -41.47 -32.39
C LYS A 447 -26.87 -41.74 -30.92
N LYS A 448 -26.69 -42.96 -30.42
CA LYS A 448 -26.91 -43.29 -28.99
C LYS A 448 -25.96 -42.54 -28.07
N ILE A 449 -24.73 -42.31 -28.52
CA ILE A 449 -23.70 -41.60 -27.74
C ILE A 449 -23.89 -40.08 -27.83
N ALA A 450 -24.30 -39.57 -29.00
CA ALA A 450 -24.49 -38.15 -29.26
C ALA A 450 -25.90 -37.87 -29.83
N ASP A 451 -26.92 -38.08 -28.99
CA ASP A 451 -28.33 -37.80 -29.32
C ASP A 451 -28.72 -36.36 -28.91
N ILE A 452 -29.24 -35.61 -29.88
CA ILE A 452 -29.70 -34.22 -29.68
C ILE A 452 -31.14 -34.19 -29.12
N SER A 453 -31.92 -35.27 -29.33
CA SER A 453 -33.34 -35.31 -28.95
C SER A 453 -33.59 -35.47 -27.45
N LYS A 454 -32.59 -35.98 -26.72
CA LYS A 454 -32.70 -36.26 -25.27
C LYS A 454 -32.01 -35.21 -24.41
N VAL A 455 -31.08 -34.44 -24.98
CA VAL A 455 -30.21 -33.53 -24.23
C VAL A 455 -29.93 -32.28 -25.05
N GLU A 456 -30.43 -31.14 -24.56
CA GLU A 456 -30.09 -29.83 -25.09
C GLU A 456 -28.59 -29.59 -24.91
N GLN A 457 -27.86 -29.23 -25.99
CA GLN A 457 -26.39 -28.99 -26.07
C GLN A 457 -25.48 -30.15 -26.55
N THR A 458 -26.02 -31.30 -26.96
CA THR A 458 -25.20 -32.34 -27.63
C THR A 458 -24.62 -31.80 -28.95
N PRO A 459 -23.30 -31.97 -29.23
CA PRO A 459 -22.73 -31.55 -30.50
C PRO A 459 -23.39 -32.34 -31.63
N LYS A 460 -23.63 -31.65 -32.73
CA LYS A 460 -23.97 -32.31 -33.97
C LYS A 460 -22.70 -33.00 -34.50
N TRP A 461 -22.86 -34.14 -35.17
CA TRP A 461 -21.71 -34.96 -35.54
C TRP A 461 -21.79 -35.47 -36.97
N ILE A 462 -20.61 -35.75 -37.54
CA ILE A 462 -20.45 -36.36 -38.85
C ILE A 462 -19.17 -37.21 -38.86
N ILE A 463 -19.26 -38.42 -39.39
CA ILE A 463 -18.11 -39.26 -39.71
C ILE A 463 -17.88 -39.10 -41.20
N HIS A 464 -16.88 -38.33 -41.56
CA HIS A 464 -16.50 -38.07 -42.95
C HIS A 464 -15.68 -39.22 -43.49
N LYS A 465 -16.08 -39.79 -44.63
CA LYS A 465 -15.27 -40.69 -45.43
C LYS A 465 -14.35 -39.88 -46.33
N LEU A 466 -13.06 -40.21 -46.33
CA LEU A 466 -12.08 -39.57 -47.20
C LEU A 466 -11.88 -40.38 -48.48
N HIS A 467 -11.84 -39.69 -49.62
CA HIS A 467 -11.40 -40.24 -50.90
C HIS A 467 -10.36 -39.31 -51.50
N ARG A 468 -9.15 -39.82 -51.77
CA ARG A 468 -8.01 -39.04 -52.31
C ARG A 468 -7.72 -37.73 -51.53
N GLY A 469 -7.86 -37.76 -50.21
CA GLY A 469 -7.60 -36.59 -49.35
C GLY A 469 -8.71 -35.55 -49.29
N HIS A 470 -9.85 -35.79 -49.94
CA HIS A 470 -11.05 -34.93 -49.92
C HIS A 470 -12.22 -35.63 -49.23
N TYR A 471 -13.18 -34.85 -48.74
CA TYR A 471 -14.44 -35.40 -48.24
C TYR A 471 -15.25 -35.99 -49.40
N TYR A 472 -15.69 -37.23 -49.22
CA TYR A 472 -16.46 -37.95 -50.22
C TYR A 472 -17.95 -38.00 -49.85
N PHE A 473 -18.27 -38.68 -48.75
CA PHE A 473 -19.61 -38.70 -48.13
C PHE A 473 -19.44 -38.85 -46.61
N GLY A 474 -20.52 -38.70 -45.84
CA GLY A 474 -20.43 -38.86 -44.39
C GLY A 474 -21.69 -39.33 -43.69
N ILE A 475 -21.51 -40.11 -42.64
CA ILE A 475 -22.55 -40.57 -41.73
C ILE A 475 -22.81 -39.45 -40.71
N ASN A 476 -24.01 -38.88 -40.65
CA ASN A 476 -24.26 -37.71 -39.79
C ASN A 476 -25.68 -37.67 -39.25
N ASN A 477 -25.90 -36.87 -38.21
CA ASN A 477 -27.20 -36.71 -37.56
C ASN A 477 -27.93 -35.39 -37.87
N TRP A 478 -27.41 -34.55 -38.78
CA TRP A 478 -27.94 -33.19 -38.98
C TRP A 478 -27.99 -32.68 -40.41
N ARG A 479 -26.98 -32.95 -41.26
CA ARG A 479 -26.94 -32.40 -42.64
C ARG A 479 -27.78 -33.18 -43.65
N GLY A 480 -28.47 -34.22 -43.20
CA GLY A 480 -28.93 -35.24 -44.13
C GLY A 480 -27.73 -35.90 -44.82
N PRO A 481 -27.96 -36.92 -45.65
CA PRO A 481 -26.87 -37.59 -46.33
C PRO A 481 -26.14 -36.64 -47.31
N ILE A 482 -24.83 -36.48 -47.09
CA ILE A 482 -23.95 -35.69 -47.97
C ILE A 482 -23.46 -36.63 -49.07
N TYR A 483 -23.97 -36.45 -50.29
CA TYR A 483 -23.71 -37.35 -51.42
C TYR A 483 -22.65 -36.85 -52.40
N GLU A 484 -22.41 -35.53 -52.41
CA GLU A 484 -21.47 -34.92 -53.35
C GLU A 484 -20.09 -34.75 -52.71
N PRO A 485 -19.01 -35.18 -53.39
CA PRO A 485 -17.66 -34.88 -52.97
C PRO A 485 -17.49 -33.36 -52.91
N PHE A 486 -17.19 -32.85 -51.72
CA PHE A 486 -17.00 -31.42 -51.50
C PHE A 486 -15.53 -31.16 -51.16
N ILE A 487 -14.95 -30.19 -51.88
CA ILE A 487 -13.59 -29.74 -51.61
C ILE A 487 -13.63 -28.81 -50.40
N VAL A 488 -12.98 -29.23 -49.32
CA VAL A 488 -12.84 -28.41 -48.12
C VAL A 488 -12.09 -27.12 -48.44
N PRO A 489 -12.68 -25.93 -48.16
CA PRO A 489 -12.01 -24.65 -48.35
C PRO A 489 -10.67 -24.63 -47.62
N ARG A 490 -9.64 -24.04 -48.26
CA ARG A 490 -8.31 -23.89 -47.66
C ARG A 490 -8.32 -23.15 -46.31
N GLU A 491 -9.29 -22.27 -46.13
CA GLU A 491 -9.54 -21.52 -44.89
C GLU A 491 -9.86 -22.43 -43.70
N ARG A 492 -10.28 -23.68 -43.93
CA ARG A 492 -10.53 -24.67 -42.88
C ARG A 492 -9.24 -25.39 -42.48
N GLU A 493 -8.24 -24.62 -42.04
CA GLU A 493 -6.88 -25.13 -41.74
C GLU A 493 -6.87 -26.37 -40.83
N MET A 494 -7.76 -26.42 -39.83
CA MET A 494 -7.86 -27.53 -38.88
C MET A 494 -8.11 -28.88 -39.57
N PHE A 495 -8.78 -28.89 -40.73
CA PHE A 495 -8.99 -30.10 -41.50
C PHE A 495 -7.68 -30.61 -42.13
N PHE A 496 -6.92 -29.73 -42.77
CA PHE A 496 -5.64 -30.15 -43.35
C PHE A 496 -4.62 -30.55 -42.28
N LYS A 497 -4.65 -29.88 -41.12
CA LYS A 497 -3.83 -30.25 -39.95
C LYS A 497 -4.20 -31.63 -39.40
N VAL A 498 -5.49 -32.00 -39.33
CA VAL A 498 -5.90 -33.32 -38.81
C VAL A 498 -5.39 -34.46 -39.70
N LEU A 499 -5.38 -34.23 -41.02
CA LEU A 499 -4.85 -35.19 -42.00
C LEU A 499 -3.33 -35.31 -41.95
N ALA A 500 -2.63 -34.17 -41.87
CA ALA A 500 -1.17 -34.14 -41.87
C ALA A 500 -0.56 -34.66 -40.56
N GLU A 501 -1.08 -34.20 -39.42
CA GLU A 501 -0.53 -34.52 -38.10
C GLU A 501 -1.08 -35.84 -37.54
N LYS A 502 -2.16 -36.38 -38.12
CA LYS A 502 -2.86 -37.59 -37.65
C LYS A 502 -3.26 -37.51 -36.17
N LYS A 503 -3.51 -36.30 -35.69
CA LYS A 503 -3.89 -35.97 -34.31
C LYS A 503 -5.15 -35.12 -34.32
N PRO A 504 -5.98 -35.18 -33.26
CA PRO A 504 -7.19 -34.37 -33.20
C PRO A 504 -6.91 -32.87 -33.32
N GLN A 505 -7.79 -32.15 -34.00
CA GLN A 505 -7.71 -30.70 -34.20
C GLN A 505 -9.00 -30.02 -33.81
N SER A 506 -8.96 -28.74 -33.50
CA SER A 506 -10.16 -27.95 -33.19
C SER A 506 -10.03 -26.52 -33.66
N GLY A 507 -11.15 -25.88 -33.98
CA GLY A 507 -11.14 -24.50 -34.43
C GLY A 507 -12.53 -23.96 -34.75
N ARG A 508 -12.58 -22.64 -34.99
CA ARG A 508 -13.77 -21.99 -35.53
C ARG A 508 -13.68 -21.96 -37.05
N PHE A 509 -14.82 -22.13 -37.72
CA PHE A 509 -14.95 -21.89 -39.14
C PHE A 509 -16.35 -21.34 -39.43
N LYS A 510 -16.50 -20.69 -40.59
CA LYS A 510 -17.76 -20.15 -41.05
C LYS A 510 -18.15 -20.83 -42.35
N ASP A 511 -19.42 -21.21 -42.46
CA ASP A 511 -20.03 -21.69 -43.69
C ASP A 511 -21.33 -20.95 -43.98
N ASP A 512 -22.07 -21.44 -44.97
CA ASP A 512 -23.36 -20.94 -45.43
C ASP A 512 -24.46 -21.02 -44.35
N GLN A 513 -24.30 -21.88 -43.35
CA GLN A 513 -25.28 -22.12 -42.28
C GLN A 513 -24.94 -21.41 -40.97
N GLY A 514 -23.74 -20.83 -40.85
CA GLY A 514 -23.35 -20.02 -39.69
C GLY A 514 -21.87 -20.13 -39.32
N GLU A 515 -21.55 -19.68 -38.12
CA GLU A 515 -20.23 -19.87 -37.51
C GLU A 515 -20.28 -21.06 -36.54
N TRP A 516 -19.29 -21.94 -36.68
CA TRP A 516 -19.23 -23.22 -35.99
C TRP A 516 -17.90 -23.36 -35.27
N PHE A 517 -17.96 -23.95 -34.08
CA PHE A 517 -16.79 -24.49 -33.40
C PHE A 517 -16.75 -26.01 -33.60
N SER A 518 -15.66 -26.51 -34.18
CA SER A 518 -15.48 -27.92 -34.52
C SER A 518 -14.33 -28.57 -33.78
N TYR A 519 -14.51 -29.86 -33.50
CA TYR A 519 -13.48 -30.78 -33.06
C TYR A 519 -13.40 -31.95 -34.03
N LEU A 520 -12.23 -32.20 -34.61
CA LEU A 520 -11.98 -33.28 -35.58
C LEU A 520 -11.08 -34.34 -34.95
N ALA A 521 -11.50 -35.60 -35.00
CA ALA A 521 -10.72 -36.76 -34.59
C ALA A 521 -10.45 -37.67 -35.81
N PRO A 522 -9.19 -37.99 -36.11
CA PRO A 522 -8.85 -38.86 -37.24
C PRO A 522 -9.13 -40.33 -36.91
N ILE A 523 -9.63 -41.08 -37.91
CA ILE A 523 -9.81 -42.54 -37.85
C ILE A 523 -8.82 -43.17 -38.80
N THR A 524 -7.82 -43.85 -38.25
CA THR A 524 -6.74 -44.47 -39.02
C THR A 524 -7.05 -45.92 -39.40
N GLY A 525 -6.69 -46.30 -40.63
CA GLY A 525 -6.71 -47.68 -41.07
C GLY A 525 -5.50 -48.48 -40.55
N GLU A 526 -5.45 -49.79 -40.85
CA GLU A 526 -4.34 -50.68 -40.47
C GLU A 526 -2.97 -50.21 -40.96
N ASN A 527 -2.93 -49.46 -42.05
CA ASN A 527 -1.71 -48.92 -42.66
C ASN A 527 -1.30 -47.56 -42.07
N GLY A 528 -2.03 -47.05 -41.07
CA GLY A 528 -1.76 -45.76 -40.42
C GLY A 528 -2.18 -44.52 -41.23
N GLU A 529 -2.89 -44.68 -42.35
CA GLU A 529 -3.51 -43.58 -43.10
C GLU A 529 -4.87 -43.20 -42.51
N VAL A 530 -5.21 -41.90 -42.56
CA VAL A 530 -6.51 -41.40 -42.12
C VAL A 530 -7.54 -41.75 -43.18
N THR A 531 -8.46 -42.65 -42.86
CA THR A 531 -9.51 -43.13 -43.77
C THR A 531 -10.83 -42.41 -43.58
N ASN A 532 -11.09 -41.98 -42.34
CA ASN A 532 -12.27 -41.21 -41.98
C ASN A 532 -11.90 -40.12 -40.96
N VAL A 533 -12.75 -39.11 -40.82
CA VAL A 533 -12.62 -38.07 -39.79
C VAL A 533 -13.95 -37.91 -39.07
N LEU A 534 -13.98 -38.16 -37.77
CA LEU A 534 -15.13 -37.82 -36.94
C LEU A 534 -15.05 -36.32 -36.61
N GLU A 535 -16.07 -35.57 -36.98
CA GLU A 535 -16.20 -34.16 -36.67
C GLU A 535 -17.42 -33.92 -35.77
N LEU A 536 -17.20 -33.19 -34.68
CA LEU A 536 -18.22 -32.73 -33.75
C LEU A 536 -18.29 -31.20 -33.83
N TYR A 537 -19.44 -30.66 -34.23
CA TYR A 537 -19.63 -29.23 -34.43
C TYR A 537 -20.73 -28.66 -33.53
N ARG A 538 -20.50 -27.45 -33.04
CA ARG A 538 -21.42 -26.68 -32.20
C ARG A 538 -21.59 -25.27 -32.76
N PRO A 539 -22.81 -24.71 -32.76
CA PRO A 539 -23.00 -23.32 -33.16
C PRO A 539 -22.25 -22.41 -32.17
N THR A 540 -21.51 -21.42 -32.69
CA THR A 540 -20.80 -20.48 -31.81
C THR A 540 -21.75 -19.60 -31.02
N GLU A 541 -23.02 -19.49 -31.43
CA GLU A 541 -24.06 -18.73 -30.72
C GLU A 541 -24.14 -19.00 -29.22
N ALA A 542 -23.95 -20.25 -28.80
CA ALA A 542 -23.94 -20.61 -27.37
C ALA A 542 -22.68 -20.08 -26.67
N LEU A 543 -21.53 -20.17 -27.35
CA LEU A 543 -20.25 -19.67 -26.87
C LEU A 543 -20.24 -18.13 -26.84
N ASP A 544 -20.85 -17.49 -27.82
CA ASP A 544 -20.96 -16.04 -27.96
C ASP A 544 -22.00 -15.47 -26.99
N ARG A 545 -23.11 -16.18 -26.74
CA ARG A 545 -24.04 -15.87 -25.64
C ARG A 545 -23.33 -15.94 -24.30
N ALA A 546 -22.60 -17.03 -24.01
CA ALA A 546 -21.81 -17.15 -22.80
C ALA A 546 -20.78 -16.01 -22.69
N ASN A 547 -20.11 -15.65 -23.79
CA ASN A 547 -19.18 -14.53 -23.87
C ASN A 547 -19.85 -13.19 -23.51
N SER A 548 -21.02 -12.93 -24.10
CA SER A 548 -21.78 -11.71 -23.82
C SER A 548 -22.25 -11.62 -22.37
N GLU A 549 -22.69 -12.73 -21.77
CA GLU A 549 -23.11 -12.78 -20.38
C GLU A 549 -21.93 -12.56 -19.42
N ILE A 550 -20.78 -13.15 -19.72
CA ILE A 550 -19.56 -13.00 -18.94
C ILE A 550 -19.08 -11.54 -19.00
N ARG A 551 -19.00 -10.95 -20.20
CA ARG A 551 -18.65 -9.53 -20.36
C ARG A 551 -19.63 -8.62 -19.62
N ARG A 552 -20.93 -8.91 -19.66
CA ARG A 552 -21.95 -8.15 -18.92
C ARG A 552 -21.78 -8.29 -17.41
N LYS A 553 -21.56 -9.51 -16.88
CA LYS A 553 -21.35 -9.76 -15.45
C LYS A 553 -20.05 -9.11 -14.96
N VAL A 554 -18.96 -9.27 -15.70
CA VAL A 554 -17.68 -8.62 -15.41
C VAL A 554 -17.84 -7.10 -15.43
N GLY A 555 -18.46 -6.55 -16.47
CA GLY A 555 -18.75 -5.11 -16.57
C GLY A 555 -19.62 -4.57 -15.43
N PHE A 556 -20.63 -5.32 -14.99
CA PHE A 556 -21.45 -4.97 -13.84
C PHE A 556 -20.64 -4.94 -12.54
N VAL A 557 -19.84 -5.99 -12.28
CA VAL A 557 -18.98 -6.06 -11.08
C VAL A 557 -17.98 -4.92 -11.07
N MET A 558 -17.41 -4.56 -12.22
CA MET A 558 -16.52 -3.40 -12.34
C MET A 558 -17.20 -2.09 -12.02
N LEU A 559 -18.38 -1.87 -12.61
CA LEU A 559 -19.14 -0.66 -12.40
C LEU A 559 -19.53 -0.53 -10.92
N ALA A 560 -20.01 -1.61 -10.32
CA ALA A 560 -20.36 -1.66 -8.91
C ALA A 560 -19.14 -1.40 -8.00
N THR A 561 -17.99 -2.01 -8.30
CA THR A 561 -16.75 -1.80 -7.54
C THR A 561 -16.23 -0.38 -7.69
N SER A 562 -16.27 0.18 -8.91
CA SER A 562 -15.86 1.56 -9.20
C SER A 562 -16.77 2.58 -8.50
N LEU A 563 -18.09 2.34 -8.53
CA LEU A 563 -19.08 3.17 -7.83
C LEU A 563 -18.91 3.08 -6.31
N ALA A 564 -18.69 1.88 -5.76
CA ALA A 564 -18.43 1.69 -4.33
C ALA A 564 -17.15 2.40 -3.91
N ALA A 565 -16.06 2.27 -4.68
CA ALA A 565 -14.80 2.98 -4.42
C ALA A 565 -14.97 4.50 -4.51
N ALA A 566 -15.71 5.00 -5.50
CA ALA A 566 -16.05 6.42 -5.61
C ALA A 566 -16.90 6.90 -4.43
N LEU A 567 -17.89 6.11 -3.98
CA LEU A 567 -18.73 6.42 -2.84
C LEU A 567 -17.92 6.43 -1.54
N VAL A 568 -16.99 5.49 -1.34
CA VAL A 568 -16.05 5.49 -0.22
C VAL A 568 -15.13 6.70 -0.27
N LEU A 569 -14.59 7.07 -1.45
CA LEU A 569 -13.79 8.28 -1.62
C LEU A 569 -14.59 9.56 -1.33
N LEU A 570 -15.85 9.64 -1.76
CA LEU A 570 -16.75 10.76 -1.49
C LEU A 570 -17.14 10.82 0.00
N CYS A 571 -17.44 9.68 0.62
CA CYS A 571 -17.71 9.59 2.05
C CYS A 571 -16.47 9.97 2.87
N PHE A 572 -15.29 9.50 2.50
CA PHE A 572 -14.02 9.87 3.11
C PHE A 572 -13.79 11.37 2.98
N SER A 573 -13.98 11.94 1.79
CA SER A 573 -13.93 13.38 1.56
C SER A 573 -14.91 14.13 2.46
N TYR A 574 -16.15 13.66 2.60
CA TYR A 574 -17.16 14.30 3.45
C TYR A 574 -16.80 14.23 4.95
N VAL A 575 -16.46 13.04 5.43
CA VAL A 575 -16.13 12.76 6.84
C VAL A 575 -14.87 13.49 7.27
N PHE A 576 -13.84 13.60 6.41
CA PHE A 576 -12.59 14.30 6.75
C PHE A 576 -12.65 15.80 6.49
N THR A 577 -13.40 16.26 5.47
CA THR A 577 -13.46 17.69 5.13
C THR A 577 -14.32 18.48 6.11
N ARG A 578 -15.39 17.89 6.68
CA ARG A 578 -16.27 18.60 7.64
C ARG A 578 -15.55 19.06 8.92
N PRO A 579 -14.83 18.18 9.65
CA PRO A 579 -14.06 18.58 10.83
C PRO A 579 -12.98 19.61 10.47
N LEU A 580 -12.29 19.43 9.34
CA LEU A 580 -11.27 20.36 8.87
C LEU A 580 -11.86 21.75 8.54
N LYS A 581 -13.03 21.80 7.90
CA LYS A 581 -13.73 23.06 7.61
C LYS A 581 -14.17 23.76 8.89
N THR A 582 -14.61 22.99 9.90
CA THR A 582 -14.98 23.48 11.23
C THR A 582 -13.77 24.08 11.95
N LEU A 583 -12.61 23.39 11.92
CA LEU A 583 -11.33 23.91 12.42
C LEU A 583 -10.89 25.19 11.69
N ILE A 584 -10.97 25.22 10.35
CA ILE A 584 -10.64 26.41 9.55
C ILE A 584 -11.57 27.58 9.89
N GLN A 585 -12.87 27.32 10.05
CA GLN A 585 -13.82 28.35 10.45
C GLN A 585 -13.55 28.85 11.88
N GLY A 586 -13.28 27.95 12.82
CA GLY A 586 -12.90 28.29 14.19
C GLY A 586 -11.65 29.16 14.25
N THR A 587 -10.58 28.79 13.53
CA THR A 587 -9.36 29.62 13.44
C THR A 587 -9.59 30.99 12.81
N ARG A 588 -10.50 31.11 11.84
CA ARG A 588 -10.88 32.41 11.26
C ARG A 588 -11.67 33.30 12.22
N LEU A 589 -12.47 32.72 13.10
CA LEU A 589 -13.20 33.47 14.13
C LEU A 589 -12.23 33.96 15.22
N VAL A 590 -11.30 33.12 15.65
CA VAL A 590 -10.22 33.48 16.58
C VAL A 590 -9.33 34.58 16.00
N SER A 591 -8.98 34.51 14.71
CA SER A 591 -8.19 35.59 14.06
C SER A 591 -8.93 36.93 13.99
N LYS A 592 -10.25 36.94 14.17
CA LYS A 592 -11.08 38.15 14.23
C LYS A 592 -11.32 38.65 15.65
N GLY A 593 -10.67 38.05 16.66
CA GLY A 593 -10.72 38.50 18.05
C GLY A 593 -11.74 37.79 18.94
N ASP A 594 -12.43 36.76 18.45
CA ASP A 594 -13.34 35.95 19.26
C ASP A 594 -12.57 34.80 19.95
N PHE A 595 -12.02 35.09 21.13
CA PHE A 595 -11.26 34.13 21.95
C PHE A 595 -12.13 33.28 22.89
N GLU A 596 -13.45 33.56 22.95
CA GLU A 596 -14.41 32.75 23.72
C GLU A 596 -14.90 31.55 22.92
N HIS A 597 -14.85 31.62 21.59
CA HIS A 597 -15.20 30.51 20.73
C HIS A 597 -14.38 29.25 21.06
N ARG A 598 -15.08 28.12 21.18
CA ARG A 598 -14.47 26.79 21.33
C ARG A 598 -14.80 25.96 20.10
N ILE A 599 -13.78 25.35 19.53
CA ILE A 599 -13.94 24.47 18.38
C ILE A 599 -14.41 23.12 18.91
N GLU A 600 -15.70 22.83 18.76
CA GLU A 600 -16.28 21.54 19.12
C GLU A 600 -16.22 20.58 17.92
N VAL A 601 -15.36 19.56 18.04
CA VAL A 601 -15.32 18.46 17.09
C VAL A 601 -15.88 17.22 17.78
N ARG A 602 -16.98 16.67 17.24
CA ARG A 602 -17.65 15.47 17.77
C ARG A 602 -16.88 14.16 17.56
N SER A 603 -15.72 14.22 16.91
CA SER A 603 -14.86 13.06 16.70
C SER A 603 -14.14 12.63 17.98
N ARG A 604 -13.62 11.41 18.04
CA ARG A 604 -12.82 10.89 19.18
C ARG A 604 -11.39 10.50 18.78
N ASP A 605 -10.94 11.03 17.65
CA ASP A 605 -9.66 10.72 17.00
C ASP A 605 -8.74 11.95 17.01
N GLU A 606 -7.71 11.96 16.16
CA GLU A 606 -6.72 13.04 16.10
C GLU A 606 -7.32 14.41 15.75
N PHE A 607 -8.53 14.46 15.18
CA PHE A 607 -9.22 15.74 14.97
C PHE A 607 -9.71 16.36 16.26
N LYS A 608 -10.04 15.53 17.26
CA LYS A 608 -10.35 16.01 18.61
C LYS A 608 -9.09 16.46 19.33
N ASP A 609 -8.00 15.70 19.27
CA ASP A 609 -6.71 16.12 19.86
C ASP A 609 -6.20 17.43 19.24
N LEU A 610 -6.40 17.61 17.93
CA LEU A 610 -6.09 18.85 17.24
C LEU A 610 -7.03 19.99 17.65
N ALA A 611 -8.34 19.73 17.77
CA ALA A 611 -9.29 20.71 18.27
C ALA A 611 -8.98 21.13 19.71
N ASP A 612 -8.62 20.18 20.58
CA ASP A 612 -8.22 20.41 21.97
C ASP A 612 -6.90 21.18 22.04
N SER A 613 -5.93 20.87 21.17
CA SER A 613 -4.69 21.64 21.04
C SER A 613 -4.93 23.06 20.53
N PHE A 614 -5.85 23.25 19.57
CA PHE A 614 -6.28 24.57 19.12
C PHE A 614 -7.02 25.33 20.22
N ASN A 615 -7.92 24.68 20.96
CA ASN A 615 -8.61 25.26 22.11
C ASN A 615 -7.61 25.65 23.20
N LYS A 616 -6.57 24.84 23.45
CA LYS A 616 -5.47 25.18 24.36
C LYS A 616 -4.68 26.39 23.86
N MET A 617 -4.34 26.45 22.57
CA MET A 617 -3.72 27.63 21.96
C MET A 617 -4.62 28.87 22.03
N ILE A 618 -5.95 28.74 21.92
CA ILE A 618 -6.90 29.86 22.09
C ILE A 618 -6.86 30.36 23.55
N VAL A 619 -6.80 29.44 24.52
CA VAL A 619 -6.62 29.78 25.94
C VAL A 619 -5.26 30.44 26.17
N ASP A 620 -4.19 29.90 25.59
CA ASP A 620 -2.83 30.47 25.70
C ASP A 620 -2.77 31.83 24.99
N LEU A 621 -3.42 32.02 23.84
CA LEU A 621 -3.50 33.31 23.15
C LEU A 621 -4.34 34.31 23.94
N LYS A 622 -5.45 33.91 24.55
CA LYS A 622 -6.21 34.74 25.48
C LYS A 622 -5.35 35.13 26.68
N LYS A 623 -4.57 34.18 27.20
CA LYS A 623 -3.59 34.44 28.26
C LYS A 623 -2.51 35.40 27.77
N TYR A 624 -1.90 35.16 26.61
CA TYR A 624 -0.89 36.04 26.01
C TYR A 624 -1.45 37.42 25.68
N THR A 625 -2.70 37.58 25.23
CA THR A 625 -3.29 38.91 24.98
C THR A 625 -3.66 39.61 26.29
N THR A 626 -4.04 38.86 27.33
CA THR A 626 -4.25 39.40 28.68
C THR A 626 -2.91 39.78 29.33
N ASP A 627 -1.90 38.93 29.22
CA ASP A 627 -0.51 39.16 29.66
C ASP A 627 0.12 40.30 28.84
N LEU A 628 -0.18 40.43 27.54
CA LEU A 628 0.26 41.56 26.71
C LEU A 628 -0.44 42.84 27.15
N ALA A 629 -1.74 42.81 27.45
CA ALA A 629 -2.45 43.96 28.03
C ALA A 629 -1.90 44.34 29.42
N GLU A 630 -1.50 43.36 30.22
CA GLU A 630 -0.82 43.57 31.50
C GLU A 630 0.61 44.11 31.32
N THR A 631 1.35 43.62 30.31
CA THR A 631 2.71 44.08 29.99
C THR A 631 2.69 45.48 29.36
N THR A 632 1.68 45.81 28.55
CA THR A 632 1.45 47.17 28.03
C THR A 632 1.07 48.11 29.17
N SER A 633 0.22 47.69 30.10
CA SER A 633 -0.11 48.49 31.30
C SER A 633 1.10 48.69 32.22
N GLN A 634 1.96 47.67 32.39
CA GLN A 634 3.21 47.80 33.15
C GLN A 634 4.23 48.68 32.43
N LYS A 635 4.35 48.58 31.10
CA LYS A 635 5.24 49.42 30.30
C LYS A 635 4.77 50.88 30.28
N GLU A 636 3.48 51.13 30.10
CA GLU A 636 2.87 52.47 30.21
C GLU A 636 3.05 53.04 31.62
N LYS A 637 2.93 52.20 32.66
CA LYS A 637 3.19 52.61 34.03
C LYS A 637 4.66 52.97 34.27
N ILE A 638 5.61 52.16 33.81
CA ILE A 638 7.05 52.46 33.92
C ILE A 638 7.43 53.69 33.08
N GLU A 639 6.91 53.82 31.86
CA GLU A 639 7.12 55.03 31.03
C GLU A 639 6.51 56.27 31.67
N SER A 640 5.35 56.15 32.32
CA SER A 640 4.73 57.23 33.10
C SER A 640 5.57 57.58 34.33
N GLU A 641 6.07 56.60 35.07
CA GLU A 641 6.94 56.81 36.25
C GLU A 641 8.28 57.44 35.85
N LEU A 642 8.87 57.02 34.73
CA LEU A 642 10.09 57.60 34.18
C LEU A 642 9.87 59.02 33.63
N ARG A 643 8.69 59.32 33.08
CA ARG A 643 8.32 60.69 32.67
C ARG A 643 8.18 61.62 33.88
N ILE A 644 7.57 61.14 34.96
CA ILE A 644 7.51 61.89 36.21
C ILE A 644 8.94 62.13 36.75
N ALA A 645 9.80 61.11 36.71
CA ALA A 645 11.20 61.25 37.13
C ALA A 645 11.99 62.25 36.25
N HIS A 646 11.72 62.29 34.94
CA HIS A 646 12.26 63.29 34.02
C HIS A 646 11.84 64.70 34.43
N ASP A 647 10.54 64.92 34.62
CA ASP A 647 10.02 66.24 34.99
C ASP A 647 10.60 66.72 36.34
N ILE A 648 10.77 65.80 37.31
CA ILE A 648 11.43 66.09 38.59
C ILE A 648 12.90 66.47 38.38
N GLN A 649 13.67 65.67 37.62
CA GLN A 649 15.08 65.97 37.31
C GLN A 649 15.22 67.36 36.66
N MET A 650 14.42 67.63 35.63
CA MET A 650 14.48 68.90 34.92
C MET A 650 14.06 70.07 35.79
N SER A 651 13.23 69.86 36.83
CA SER A 651 12.90 70.88 37.85
C SER A 651 14.02 71.14 38.86
N ILE A 652 14.95 70.19 39.03
CA ILE A 652 16.08 70.32 39.96
C ILE A 652 17.18 71.21 39.36
N ILE A 653 17.40 71.17 38.03
CA ILE A 653 18.38 72.02 37.33
C ILE A 653 17.78 73.39 36.95
N PRO A 654 18.59 74.46 36.85
CA PRO A 654 18.05 75.78 36.51
C PRO A 654 17.50 75.82 35.09
N ASN A 655 16.19 75.94 34.90
CA ASN A 655 15.55 75.86 33.58
C ASN A 655 14.78 77.13 33.19
N ILE A 656 14.83 78.18 34.01
CA ILE A 656 14.21 79.48 33.76
C ILE A 656 15.28 80.43 33.21
N PHE A 657 15.08 80.90 31.99
CA PHE A 657 15.96 81.87 31.32
C PHE A 657 15.16 83.09 30.82
N PRO A 658 15.72 84.31 30.85
CA PRO A 658 17.01 84.66 31.45
C PRO A 658 16.99 84.48 32.97
N ALA A 659 18.03 83.86 33.54
CA ALA A 659 18.05 83.50 34.96
C ALA A 659 18.12 84.71 35.90
N PHE A 660 18.75 85.80 35.45
CA PHE A 660 18.95 87.02 36.22
C PHE A 660 18.62 88.25 35.37
N PRO A 661 17.34 88.51 35.06
CA PRO A 661 16.92 89.58 34.15
C PRO A 661 17.31 91.00 34.62
N HIS A 662 17.63 91.17 35.91
CA HIS A 662 18.03 92.45 36.50
C HIS A 662 19.55 92.64 36.56
N ARG A 663 20.33 91.68 36.07
CA ARG A 663 21.79 91.74 36.00
C ARG A 663 22.20 91.95 34.55
N SER A 664 23.02 92.97 34.29
CA SER A 664 23.51 93.31 32.95
C SER A 664 25.00 93.02 32.77
N GLU A 665 25.67 92.58 33.84
CA GLU A 665 27.11 92.35 33.91
C GLU A 665 27.55 91.10 33.12
N PHE A 666 26.61 90.21 32.79
CA PHE A 666 26.83 88.98 32.04
C PHE A 666 25.53 88.49 31.38
N ASP A 667 25.66 87.59 30.42
CA ASP A 667 24.58 86.79 29.84
C ASP A 667 24.90 85.30 30.03
N ILE A 668 23.90 84.49 30.38
CA ILE A 668 24.08 83.05 30.63
C ILE A 668 22.90 82.24 30.10
N TYR A 669 23.23 81.15 29.41
CA TYR A 669 22.26 80.16 28.98
C TYR A 669 22.86 78.77 29.01
N ALA A 670 22.05 77.79 29.41
CA ALA A 670 22.45 76.39 29.46
C ALA A 670 21.33 75.50 28.94
N LYS A 671 21.72 74.36 28.36
CA LYS A 671 20.80 73.38 27.81
C LYS A 671 21.35 71.99 28.07
N LEU A 672 20.45 71.09 28.49
CA LEU A 672 20.72 69.69 28.78
C LEU A 672 19.66 68.85 28.08
N ILE A 673 20.09 67.85 27.31
CA ILE A 673 19.23 66.85 26.66
C ILE A 673 19.68 65.46 27.12
N PRO A 674 18.87 64.76 27.94
CA PRO A 674 19.24 63.41 28.37
C PRO A 674 19.19 62.39 27.22
N ALA A 675 20.08 61.40 27.21
CA ALA A 675 20.08 60.29 26.24
C ALA A 675 18.96 59.27 26.51
N LYS A 676 18.51 59.18 27.76
CA LYS A 676 17.41 58.31 28.21
C LYS A 676 16.29 59.16 28.82
N ALA A 677 15.32 58.52 29.48
CA ALA A 677 14.27 59.26 30.18
C ALA A 677 14.84 60.22 31.27
N VAL A 678 15.94 59.85 31.92
CA VAL A 678 16.66 60.67 32.90
C VAL A 678 18.17 60.48 32.70
N GLY A 679 18.96 61.50 33.01
CA GLY A 679 20.41 61.58 32.74
C GLY A 679 21.29 61.78 33.98
N GLY A 680 22.61 61.63 33.84
CA GLY A 680 23.64 61.93 34.84
C GLY A 680 24.17 63.37 34.81
N ASP A 681 24.01 64.07 33.69
CA ASP A 681 24.50 65.45 33.55
C ASP A 681 23.81 66.44 34.50
N LEU A 682 24.56 67.45 34.93
CA LEU A 682 24.05 68.63 35.63
C LEU A 682 24.75 69.92 35.25
N TYR A 683 24.04 71.02 35.47
CA TYR A 683 24.64 72.33 35.64
C TYR A 683 23.94 73.10 36.74
N ASP A 684 24.63 74.09 37.28
CA ASP A 684 24.05 75.03 38.22
C ASP A 684 24.78 76.37 38.17
N PHE A 685 24.08 77.44 38.55
CA PHE A 685 24.69 78.75 38.67
C PHE A 685 23.96 79.60 39.70
N PHE A 686 24.72 80.42 40.43
CA PHE A 686 24.21 81.24 41.52
C PHE A 686 25.22 82.27 42.01
N PHE A 687 24.68 83.29 42.66
CA PHE A 687 25.48 84.27 43.38
C PHE A 687 25.95 83.71 44.72
N LEU A 688 27.24 83.86 45.00
CA LEU A 688 27.82 83.62 46.32
C LEU A 688 27.64 84.85 47.22
N ASP A 689 27.72 86.04 46.61
CA ASP A 689 27.40 87.34 47.20
C ASP A 689 26.94 88.34 46.11
N GLU A 690 27.02 89.66 46.35
CA GLU A 690 26.57 90.67 45.37
C GLU A 690 27.39 90.74 44.07
N SER A 691 28.66 90.32 44.07
CA SER A 691 29.56 90.46 42.90
C SER A 691 30.13 89.13 42.39
N HIS A 692 30.14 88.08 43.21
CA HIS A 692 30.72 86.79 42.86
C HIS A 692 29.64 85.83 42.33
N PHE A 693 29.80 85.45 41.07
CA PHE A 693 28.91 84.56 40.36
C PHE A 693 29.56 83.20 40.16
N CYS A 694 28.94 82.16 40.72
CA CYS A 694 29.35 80.77 40.58
C CYS A 694 28.58 80.10 39.45
N PHE A 695 29.27 79.33 38.62
CA PHE A 695 28.69 78.45 37.61
C PHE A 695 29.43 77.11 37.62
N ALA A 696 28.70 76.03 37.38
CA ALA A 696 29.23 74.68 37.43
C ALA A 696 28.53 73.78 36.43
N ILE A 697 29.25 72.75 35.98
CA ILE A 697 28.74 71.66 35.15
C ILE A 697 29.38 70.36 35.64
N GLY A 698 28.67 69.25 35.48
CA GLY A 698 29.26 67.94 35.72
C GLY A 698 28.51 66.85 34.99
N ASP A 699 29.21 65.72 34.83
CA ASP A 699 28.70 64.50 34.20
C ASP A 699 28.99 63.31 35.13
N VAL A 700 27.92 62.57 35.44
CA VAL A 700 27.95 61.41 36.32
C VAL A 700 28.13 60.15 35.51
N ALA A 701 29.12 59.34 35.87
CA ALA A 701 29.36 58.04 35.24
C ALA A 701 28.13 57.13 35.26
N GLY A 702 27.64 56.73 34.08
CA GLY A 702 26.47 55.89 33.93
C GLY A 702 25.27 56.66 33.39
N LYS A 703 24.11 55.99 33.24
CA LYS A 703 22.92 56.55 32.56
C LYS A 703 21.64 56.10 33.23
N GLY A 704 20.57 56.88 33.08
CA GLY A 704 19.26 56.54 33.64
C GLY A 704 19.16 56.88 35.13
N VAL A 705 18.22 56.21 35.82
CA VAL A 705 17.80 56.58 37.18
C VAL A 705 18.94 56.62 38.23
N PRO A 706 19.91 55.70 38.25
CA PRO A 706 21.01 55.78 39.23
C PRO A 706 21.90 57.01 39.04
N ALA A 707 22.19 57.38 37.79
CA ALA A 707 23.01 58.55 37.47
C ALA A 707 22.28 59.85 37.83
N SER A 708 20.96 59.95 37.57
CA SER A 708 20.16 61.13 37.91
C SER A 708 20.00 61.37 39.42
N LEU A 709 20.01 60.31 40.23
CA LEU A 709 20.03 60.44 41.70
C LEU A 709 21.38 60.97 42.20
N TYR A 710 22.48 60.44 41.65
CA TYR A 710 23.83 60.88 42.03
C TYR A 710 24.11 62.31 41.55
N MET A 711 23.56 62.69 40.40
CA MET A 711 23.50 64.06 39.89
C MET A 711 22.82 65.00 40.91
N ALA A 712 21.63 64.65 41.39
CA ALA A 712 20.88 65.47 42.35
C ALA A 712 21.63 65.62 43.69
N ILE A 713 22.32 64.56 44.15
CA ILE A 713 23.21 64.59 45.32
C ILE A 713 24.36 65.57 45.08
N THR A 714 25.03 65.46 43.93
CA THR A 714 26.17 66.32 43.56
C THR A 714 25.76 67.81 43.53
N LYS A 715 24.63 68.13 42.90
CA LYS A 715 24.10 69.50 42.89
C LYS A 715 23.77 69.99 44.31
N THR A 716 23.16 69.16 45.14
CA THR A 716 22.82 69.52 46.52
C THR A 716 24.08 69.79 47.33
N LEU A 717 25.13 68.99 47.15
CA LEU A 717 26.44 69.20 47.77
C LEU A 717 27.11 70.49 47.28
N LEU A 718 27.04 70.79 45.98
CA LEU A 718 27.52 72.07 45.45
C LEU A 718 26.86 73.25 46.17
N ARG A 719 25.52 73.23 46.30
CA ARG A 719 24.80 74.30 47.01
C ARG A 719 25.14 74.37 48.49
N ALA A 720 25.30 73.22 49.15
CA ALA A 720 25.59 73.15 50.58
C ALA A 720 27.04 73.56 50.93
N LYS A 721 28.01 73.20 50.09
CA LYS A 721 29.45 73.47 50.29
C LYS A 721 29.91 74.78 49.65
N GLY A 722 29.27 75.19 48.55
CA GLY A 722 29.52 76.45 47.88
C GLY A 722 29.03 77.66 48.66
N ALA A 723 27.98 77.52 49.48
CA ALA A 723 27.47 78.59 50.31
C ALA A 723 28.55 79.10 51.30
N GLY A 724 29.11 80.28 51.02
CA GLY A 724 30.05 80.98 51.91
C GLY A 724 31.54 80.72 51.65
N SER A 725 31.93 80.10 50.53
CA SER A 725 33.33 79.97 50.13
C SER A 725 33.58 80.59 48.76
N MET A 726 34.66 81.38 48.62
CA MET A 726 35.13 81.92 47.34
C MET A 726 36.28 81.09 46.73
N ASP A 727 36.64 79.97 47.37
CA ASP A 727 37.74 79.11 46.95
C ASP A 727 37.17 77.90 46.19
N SER A 728 37.28 77.95 44.87
CA SER A 728 36.77 76.91 43.96
C SER A 728 37.39 75.54 44.25
N GLY A 729 38.69 75.48 44.55
CA GLY A 729 39.41 74.26 44.88
C GLY A 729 38.97 73.65 46.20
N ARG A 730 38.69 74.49 47.21
CA ARG A 730 38.13 74.04 48.49
C ARG A 730 36.73 73.46 48.33
N ILE A 731 35.84 74.12 47.58
CA ILE A 731 34.48 73.62 47.35
C ILE A 731 34.52 72.23 46.73
N ILE A 732 35.30 72.05 45.65
CA ILE A 732 35.46 70.75 45.00
C ILE A 732 36.06 69.71 45.97
N THR A 733 37.05 70.08 46.77
CA THR A 733 37.66 69.17 47.76
C THR A 733 36.65 68.69 48.80
N GLU A 734 35.80 69.58 49.33
CA GLU A 734 34.77 69.22 50.29
C GLU A 734 33.63 68.38 49.67
N MET A 735 33.30 68.65 48.40
CA MET A 735 32.39 67.83 47.62
C MET A 735 32.97 66.42 47.41
N ASN A 736 34.24 66.31 47.00
CA ASN A 736 34.90 65.02 46.80
C ASN A 736 34.88 64.17 48.06
N LYS A 737 35.24 64.74 49.23
CA LYS A 737 35.20 64.03 50.52
C LYS A 737 33.80 63.51 50.87
N SER A 738 32.77 64.26 50.50
CA SER A 738 31.38 63.85 50.74
C SER A 738 30.94 62.73 49.79
N LEU A 739 31.43 62.75 48.54
CA LEU A 739 31.09 61.77 47.50
C LEU A 739 31.93 60.49 47.57
N SER A 740 33.17 60.55 48.05
CA SER A 740 34.06 59.38 48.18
C SER A 740 33.77 58.55 49.43
N SER A 741 33.20 59.18 50.47
CA SER A 741 32.77 58.49 51.70
C SER A 741 31.65 57.51 51.40
N ASP A 742 31.86 56.22 51.68
CA ASP A 742 30.86 55.14 51.51
C ASP A 742 30.32 54.94 50.08
N ASN A 743 31.12 55.24 49.04
CA ASN A 743 30.77 55.03 47.63
C ASN A 743 30.81 53.56 47.18
N SER A 744 29.97 52.71 47.79
CA SER A 744 29.83 51.29 47.44
C SER A 744 29.33 51.05 46.01
N THR A 745 28.72 52.06 45.39
CA THR A 745 28.22 52.04 44.01
C THR A 745 29.30 52.30 42.97
N CYS A 746 30.52 52.71 43.39
CA CYS A 746 31.63 53.10 42.51
C CYS A 746 31.24 54.13 41.43
N MET A 747 30.26 54.99 41.72
CA MET A 747 29.81 56.07 40.84
C MET A 747 30.75 57.26 41.01
N PHE A 748 31.00 58.01 39.96
CA PHE A 748 31.84 59.21 40.02
C PHE A 748 31.26 60.30 39.15
N VAL A 749 31.70 61.54 39.37
CA VAL A 749 31.25 62.69 38.60
C VAL A 749 32.45 63.50 38.13
N THR A 750 32.56 63.71 36.81
CA THR A 750 33.46 64.71 36.28
C THR A 750 32.84 66.08 36.55
N PHE A 751 33.61 67.04 37.04
CA PHE A 751 33.02 68.29 37.53
C PHE A 751 33.89 69.51 37.26
N PHE A 752 33.28 70.59 36.80
CA PHE A 752 33.92 71.89 36.66
C PHE A 752 33.13 72.95 37.45
N ILE A 753 33.86 73.82 38.16
CA ILE A 753 33.30 75.00 38.83
C ILE A 753 34.11 76.25 38.45
N GLY A 754 33.42 77.34 38.20
CA GLY A 754 33.98 78.68 38.02
C GLY A 754 33.30 79.69 38.92
N ILE A 755 34.09 80.58 39.52
CA ILE A 755 33.63 81.70 40.35
C ILE A 755 34.21 82.98 39.72
N ILE A 756 33.35 83.79 39.12
CA ILE A 756 33.73 85.07 38.53
C ILE A 756 33.33 86.23 39.42
N ASP A 757 34.28 87.13 39.70
CA ASP A 757 33.99 88.46 40.21
C ASP A 757 33.54 89.35 39.05
N LEU A 758 32.25 89.70 39.03
CA LEU A 758 31.64 90.48 37.95
C LEU A 758 32.13 91.93 37.89
N VAL A 759 32.79 92.43 38.93
CA VAL A 759 33.37 93.78 38.95
C VAL A 759 34.73 93.81 38.25
N THR A 760 35.59 92.82 38.55
CA THR A 760 36.96 92.79 38.05
C THR A 760 37.15 91.91 36.81
N GLY A 761 36.20 91.01 36.54
CA GLY A 761 36.34 89.95 35.55
C GLY A 761 37.26 88.81 35.99
N ALA A 762 37.75 88.81 37.24
CA ALA A 762 38.62 87.74 37.74
C ALA A 762 37.82 86.44 37.90
N LEU A 763 38.26 85.38 37.22
CA LEU A 763 37.67 84.05 37.26
C LEU A 763 38.63 83.09 37.98
N GLU A 764 38.17 82.54 39.09
CA GLU A 764 38.80 81.38 39.74
C GLU A 764 38.03 80.11 39.37
N PHE A 765 38.73 79.03 39.02
CA PHE A 765 38.09 77.80 38.58
C PHE A 765 38.82 76.55 39.09
N SER A 766 38.10 75.44 39.18
CA SER A 766 38.70 74.14 39.47
C SER A 766 38.02 73.06 38.63
N ASN A 767 38.82 72.11 38.13
CA ASN A 767 38.37 71.05 37.25
C ASN A 767 38.76 69.67 37.85
N ALA A 768 37.75 68.83 38.05
CA ALA A 768 37.84 67.46 38.53
C ALA A 768 37.54 66.48 37.38
N GLY A 769 38.46 66.38 36.43
CA GLY A 769 38.41 65.42 35.32
C GLY A 769 37.34 65.69 34.26
N HIS A 770 36.79 66.90 34.22
CA HIS A 770 35.82 67.34 33.21
C HIS A 770 36.51 67.88 31.95
N PRO A 771 35.86 67.86 30.77
CA PRO A 771 36.35 68.57 29.59
C PRO A 771 36.71 70.03 29.90
N TYR A 772 37.84 70.51 29.34
CA TYR A 772 38.31 71.87 29.60
C TYR A 772 37.36 72.89 28.94
N PRO A 773 36.87 73.90 29.70
CA PRO A 773 36.07 74.98 29.12
C PRO A 773 36.81 75.72 28.01
N LEU A 774 36.07 76.24 27.04
CA LEU A 774 36.58 77.08 25.96
C LEU A 774 36.30 78.55 26.24
N ILE A 775 37.31 79.40 26.07
CA ILE A 775 37.16 80.86 26.12
C ILE A 775 37.35 81.40 24.71
N LEU A 776 36.29 81.99 24.17
CA LEU A 776 36.35 82.79 22.95
C LEU A 776 36.53 84.26 23.35
N ARG A 777 37.75 84.76 23.19
CA ARG A 777 38.08 86.15 23.45
C ARG A 777 37.37 87.07 22.46
N ASN A 778 37.05 88.28 22.88
CA ASN A 778 36.51 89.30 21.97
C ASN A 778 37.46 89.61 20.78
N SER A 779 38.78 89.44 20.98
CA SER A 779 39.78 89.49 19.91
C SER A 779 39.54 88.46 18.80
N GLY A 780 38.87 87.35 19.11
CA GLY A 780 38.65 86.20 18.23
C GLY A 780 39.60 85.03 18.48
N SER A 781 40.47 85.08 19.50
CA SER A 781 41.26 83.91 19.92
C SER A 781 40.40 82.93 20.71
N LEU A 782 40.59 81.64 20.44
CA LEU A 782 40.01 80.54 21.21
C LEU A 782 41.08 79.97 22.14
N GLU A 783 40.78 79.87 23.43
CA GLU A 783 41.67 79.38 24.49
C GLU A 783 40.99 78.26 25.28
N LYS A 784 41.71 77.18 25.62
CA LYS A 784 41.24 76.16 26.58
C LYS A 784 41.59 76.59 28.00
N LEU A 785 40.64 76.50 28.92
CA LEU A 785 40.83 76.84 30.33
C LEU A 785 41.40 75.64 31.10
N GLU A 786 42.71 75.45 30.99
CA GLU A 786 43.44 74.32 31.57
C GLU A 786 43.93 74.61 33.00
N ASN A 787 43.85 73.61 33.89
CA ASN A 787 44.56 73.61 35.16
C ASN A 787 46.00 73.11 34.92
N GLU A 788 46.96 73.57 35.73
CA GLU A 788 48.36 73.06 35.66
C GLU A 788 48.47 71.54 35.88
N HIS A 789 47.47 70.94 36.54
CA HIS A 789 47.40 69.51 36.83
C HIS A 789 45.99 68.97 36.55
N THR A 790 45.91 67.85 35.84
CA THR A 790 44.67 67.08 35.68
C THR A 790 44.36 66.34 36.97
N MET A 791 43.20 66.61 37.57
CA MET A 791 42.73 65.96 38.79
C MET A 791 41.72 64.84 38.47
N PRO A 792 41.62 63.80 39.32
CA PRO A 792 40.63 62.75 39.13
C PRO A 792 39.18 63.26 39.32
N PRO A 793 38.19 62.60 38.70
CA PRO A 793 36.78 62.84 38.95
C PRO A 793 36.40 62.68 40.42
N LEU A 794 35.33 63.36 40.85
CA LEU A 794 34.87 63.31 42.23
C LEU A 794 34.25 61.95 42.57
N GLY A 795 34.51 61.46 43.77
CA GLY A 795 34.00 60.18 44.28
C GLY A 795 34.88 58.96 43.97
N VAL A 796 35.94 59.11 43.16
CA VAL A 796 36.86 58.00 42.80
C VAL A 796 37.88 57.74 43.90
N PHE A 797 38.57 58.78 44.36
CA PHE A 797 39.62 58.70 45.37
C PHE A 797 39.41 59.77 46.44
N ASP A 798 39.73 59.46 47.69
CA ASP A 798 39.81 60.46 48.75
C ASP A 798 41.06 61.34 48.55
N SER A 799 40.94 62.31 47.65
CA SER A 799 42.01 63.24 47.30
C SER A 799 42.02 64.41 48.28
N ASP A 800 43.19 64.73 48.83
CA ASP A 800 43.31 65.74 49.89
C ASP A 800 43.06 67.18 49.42
N LYS A 801 43.35 67.53 48.16
CA LYS A 801 43.17 68.90 47.63
C LYS A 801 43.06 68.99 46.11
N TYR A 802 42.06 69.71 45.62
CA TYR A 802 41.94 70.15 44.21
C TYR A 802 42.52 71.57 44.04
N PRO A 803 43.41 71.82 43.06
CA PRO A 803 43.98 73.13 42.81
C PRO A 803 42.97 74.06 42.12
N ALA A 804 43.05 75.35 42.43
CA ALA A 804 42.31 76.41 41.77
C ALA A 804 43.19 77.08 40.70
N GLY A 805 42.70 77.16 39.47
CA GLY A 805 43.25 77.98 38.39
C GLY A 805 42.65 79.39 38.41
N ARG A 806 43.35 80.35 37.81
CA ARG A 806 42.90 81.76 37.74
C ARG A 806 43.11 82.34 36.35
N THR A 807 42.13 83.09 35.87
CA THR A 807 42.20 83.89 34.65
C THR A 807 41.40 85.17 34.82
N VAL A 808 41.44 86.07 33.84
CA VAL A 808 40.63 87.29 33.81
C VAL A 808 39.85 87.33 32.50
N LEU A 809 38.54 87.49 32.58
CA LEU A 809 37.67 87.73 31.44
C LEU A 809 37.55 89.23 31.18
N SER A 810 37.68 89.61 29.90
CA SER A 810 37.39 90.97 29.45
C SER A 810 35.94 91.09 29.00
N PRO A 811 35.32 92.29 29.07
CA PRO A 811 34.02 92.53 28.46
C PRO A 811 33.97 92.07 26.99
N GLY A 812 32.99 91.22 26.68
CA GLY A 812 32.80 90.57 25.38
C GLY A 812 33.39 89.17 25.27
N ASP A 813 34.14 88.68 26.26
CA ASP A 813 34.64 87.30 26.28
C ASP A 813 33.50 86.32 26.58
N SER A 814 33.48 85.20 25.86
CA SER A 814 32.49 84.11 26.02
C SER A 814 33.19 82.86 26.53
N ILE A 815 32.69 82.27 27.62
CA ILE A 815 33.13 80.98 28.13
C ILE A 815 32.05 79.92 27.86
N LEU A 816 32.46 78.83 27.24
CA LEU A 816 31.62 77.68 26.94
C LEU A 816 32.13 76.46 27.69
N ILE A 817 31.22 75.79 28.38
CA ILE A 817 31.48 74.57 29.14
C ILE A 817 30.49 73.52 28.67
N TYR A 818 30.97 72.30 28.47
CA TYR A 818 30.20 71.24 27.86
C TYR A 818 30.63 69.88 28.39
N THR A 819 29.70 68.92 28.34
CA THR A 819 29.96 67.52 28.67
C THR A 819 30.51 66.78 27.46
N ASP A 820 31.20 65.67 27.69
CA ASP A 820 31.76 64.83 26.62
C ASP A 820 30.68 64.28 25.68
N GLY A 821 29.43 64.17 26.11
CA GLY A 821 28.32 63.84 25.23
C GLY A 821 28.15 64.78 24.03
N VAL A 822 28.67 66.02 24.07
CA VAL A 822 28.77 66.89 22.89
C VAL A 822 29.82 66.39 21.90
N THR A 823 31.05 66.12 22.35
CA THR A 823 32.17 65.73 21.49
C THR A 823 32.14 64.24 21.12
N GLU A 824 31.56 63.40 21.94
CA GLU A 824 31.34 61.97 21.71
C GLU A 824 30.01 61.66 21.00
N ALA A 825 29.24 62.69 20.62
CA ALA A 825 28.05 62.51 19.80
C ALA A 825 28.42 61.83 18.46
N ALA A 826 27.94 60.61 18.25
CA ALA A 826 28.30 59.80 17.10
C ALA A 826 27.28 59.90 15.97
N ASN A 827 27.76 60.00 14.72
CA ASN A 827 26.90 59.87 13.55
C ASN A 827 26.61 58.39 13.22
N ILE A 828 25.79 58.13 12.19
CA ILE A 828 25.44 56.77 11.73
C ILE A 828 26.64 55.90 11.29
N LYS A 829 27.82 56.52 11.08
CA LYS A 829 29.08 55.83 10.77
C LYS A 829 29.96 55.62 12.00
N TYR A 830 29.49 55.98 13.19
CA TYR A 830 30.23 55.98 14.45
C TYR A 830 31.43 56.95 14.47
N GLU A 831 31.41 58.00 13.64
CA GLU A 831 32.36 59.10 13.74
C GLU A 831 31.87 60.06 14.84
N LEU A 832 32.76 60.47 15.75
CA LEU A 832 32.45 61.39 16.84
C LEU A 832 32.43 62.84 16.34
N PHE A 833 31.64 63.71 16.98
CA PHE A 833 31.64 65.15 16.67
C PHE A 833 33.04 65.74 16.88
N ASP A 834 33.77 65.25 17.88
CA ASP A 834 35.15 65.57 18.26
C ASP A 834 35.42 67.04 18.66
N ASP A 835 36.58 67.23 19.30
CA ASP A 835 37.03 68.54 19.79
C ASP A 835 37.23 69.55 18.65
N ASP A 836 37.70 69.10 17.47
CA ASP A 836 37.97 69.99 16.35
C ASP A 836 36.68 70.61 15.81
N ARG A 837 35.59 69.82 15.66
CA ARG A 837 34.30 70.39 15.24
C ARG A 837 33.67 71.24 16.34
N MET A 838 33.88 70.88 17.61
CA MET A 838 33.44 71.68 18.75
C MET A 838 34.06 73.07 18.76
N ASP A 839 35.39 73.15 18.65
CA ASP A 839 36.14 74.40 18.57
C ASP A 839 35.67 75.25 17.38
N ASN A 840 35.50 74.62 16.21
CA ASN A 840 34.99 75.28 15.00
C ASN A 840 33.55 75.78 15.13
N ALA A 841 32.67 75.02 15.77
CA ALA A 841 31.29 75.41 16.01
C ALA A 841 31.24 76.62 16.95
N PHE A 842 32.01 76.60 18.04
CA PHE A 842 32.02 77.70 19.00
C PHE A 842 32.62 78.98 18.41
N MET A 843 33.71 78.92 17.63
CA MET A 843 34.27 80.09 16.96
C MET A 843 33.25 80.81 16.05
N ARG A 844 32.32 80.08 15.43
CA ARG A 844 31.25 80.65 14.57
C ARG A 844 30.19 81.41 15.36
N THR A 845 30.15 81.27 16.68
CA THR A 845 29.19 81.97 17.54
C THR A 845 29.67 83.35 17.97
N LYS A 846 30.84 83.81 17.51
CA LYS A 846 31.37 85.13 17.85
C LYS A 846 30.32 86.23 17.58
N GLY A 847 29.98 86.97 18.63
CA GLY A 847 29.04 88.09 18.58
C GLY A 847 27.56 87.71 18.70
N LEU A 848 27.25 86.42 18.85
CA LEU A 848 25.92 85.93 19.22
C LEU A 848 25.70 86.07 20.73
N ASP A 849 24.44 86.11 21.17
CA ASP A 849 24.13 86.00 22.59
C ASP A 849 24.22 84.54 23.10
N SER A 850 24.10 84.33 24.41
CA SER A 850 24.31 83.00 25.01
C SER A 850 23.28 81.97 24.54
N VAL A 851 22.06 82.41 24.25
CA VAL A 851 20.96 81.55 23.74
C VAL A 851 21.24 81.13 22.31
N GLU A 852 21.58 82.09 21.46
CA GLU A 852 21.95 81.86 20.06
C GLU A 852 23.19 80.96 19.95
N THR A 853 24.19 81.17 20.83
CA THR A 853 25.42 80.37 20.92
C THR A 853 25.11 78.89 21.16
N ILE A 854 24.35 78.59 22.22
CA ILE A 854 24.01 77.20 22.58
C ILE A 854 23.09 76.58 21.53
N ASN A 855 22.12 77.33 20.99
CA ASN A 855 21.24 76.79 19.95
C ASN A 855 21.99 76.46 18.67
N LEU A 856 22.96 77.30 18.26
CA LEU A 856 23.82 77.02 17.12
C LEU A 856 24.61 75.75 17.37
N LEU A 857 25.27 75.63 18.52
CA LEU A 857 26.04 74.44 18.90
C LEU A 857 25.19 73.16 18.83
N PHE A 858 24.04 73.14 19.49
CA PHE A 858 23.14 71.98 19.47
C PHE A 858 22.62 71.66 18.08
N SER A 859 22.44 72.68 17.22
CA SER A 859 22.04 72.46 15.82
C SER A 859 23.16 71.85 14.97
N GLU A 860 24.43 72.17 15.24
CA GLU A 860 25.58 71.55 14.58
C GLU A 860 25.69 70.08 14.97
N VAL A 861 25.55 69.76 16.26
CA VAL A 861 25.55 68.37 16.77
C VAL A 861 24.39 67.57 16.20
N ALA A 862 23.18 68.12 16.20
CA ALA A 862 22.00 67.46 15.62
C ALA A 862 22.13 67.22 14.11
N ARG A 863 22.78 68.15 13.39
CA ARG A 863 23.03 68.01 11.95
C ARG A 863 24.10 66.94 11.68
N PHE A 864 25.14 66.87 12.50
CA PHE A 864 26.21 65.89 12.36
C PHE A 864 25.73 64.46 12.64
N THR A 865 24.89 64.27 13.66
CA THR A 865 24.41 62.95 14.07
C THR A 865 23.40 62.32 13.11
N GLU A 866 22.75 63.12 12.24
CA GLU A 866 21.78 62.66 11.22
C GLU A 866 20.65 61.75 11.77
N GLY A 867 20.24 61.97 13.03
CA GLY A 867 19.21 61.17 13.68
C GLY A 867 19.69 59.82 14.22
N ALA A 868 21.01 59.61 14.35
CA ALA A 868 21.58 58.53 15.15
C ALA A 868 21.08 58.59 16.60
N GLU A 869 20.97 57.43 17.25
CA GLU A 869 20.58 57.35 18.65
C GLU A 869 21.63 58.00 19.54
N GLN A 870 21.20 58.91 20.41
CA GLN A 870 22.08 59.63 21.32
C GLN A 870 22.75 58.64 22.28
N SER A 871 24.08 58.61 22.27
CA SER A 871 24.86 57.69 23.10
C SER A 871 24.92 58.16 24.55
N ASP A 872 25.14 59.46 24.80
CA ASP A 872 25.32 60.07 26.13
C ASP A 872 24.52 61.37 26.32
N ASP A 873 24.36 61.83 27.55
CA ASP A 873 23.67 63.10 27.85
C ASP A 873 24.44 64.29 27.23
N ILE A 874 23.71 65.24 26.63
CA ILE A 874 24.32 66.37 25.93
C ILE A 874 24.01 67.64 26.71
N THR A 875 25.03 68.22 27.35
CA THR A 875 24.91 69.45 28.13
C THR A 875 25.93 70.48 27.70
N ALA A 876 25.50 71.74 27.58
CA ALA A 876 26.40 72.87 27.48
C ALA A 876 25.84 74.11 28.17
N LEU A 877 26.76 74.94 28.68
CA LEU A 877 26.52 76.21 29.35
C LEU A 877 27.44 77.26 28.74
N ASN A 878 26.87 78.38 28.29
CA ASN A 878 27.62 79.52 27.80
C ASN A 878 27.39 80.72 28.72
N LEU A 879 28.48 81.38 29.11
CA LEU A 879 28.47 82.65 29.84
C LEU A 879 29.24 83.70 29.03
N ILE A 880 28.62 84.84 28.77
CA ILE A 880 29.26 85.99 28.13
C ILE A 880 29.44 87.07 29.19
N PHE A 881 30.67 87.52 29.39
CA PHE A 881 30.95 88.57 30.36
C PHE A 881 30.79 89.95 29.69
N HIS A 882 30.02 90.85 30.30
CA HIS A 882 29.82 92.22 29.81
C HIS A 882 30.49 93.27 30.70
N GLY A 883 30.80 92.93 31.95
CA GLY A 883 31.35 93.84 32.96
C GLY A 883 30.33 94.86 33.48
N THR A 884 30.73 95.68 34.44
CA THR A 884 29.86 96.68 35.09
C THR A 884 29.57 97.92 34.24
N GLY A 885 30.05 97.96 32.99
CA GLY A 885 29.80 99.04 32.04
C GLY A 885 28.46 98.85 31.33
N ARG A 886 27.58 99.85 31.40
CA ARG A 886 26.31 99.90 30.64
C ARG A 886 26.51 99.42 29.19
N ILE A 887 25.87 98.31 28.83
CA ILE A 887 25.69 97.91 27.43
C ILE A 887 24.71 98.92 26.78
N PRO A 888 25.10 99.63 25.70
CA PRO A 888 24.16 100.42 24.94
C PRO A 888 23.30 99.50 24.06
N GLY A 889 22.01 99.41 24.38
CA GLY A 889 20.99 98.95 23.43
C GLY A 889 20.66 97.46 23.43
N LYS A 890 19.78 97.05 24.34
CA LYS A 890 18.62 96.18 24.06
C LYS A 890 17.53 96.55 25.10
N PRO A 891 16.25 96.55 24.70
CA PRO A 891 15.15 97.23 25.40
C PRO A 891 14.81 96.65 26.78
#